data_AF-A0A9W7FPD8-F1
#
_entry.id   AF-A0A9W7FPD8-F1
#
_cell.length_a   1.000
_cell.length_b   1.000
_cell.length_c   1.000
_cell.angle_alpha   90.00
_cell.angle_beta   90.00
_cell.angle_gamma   90.00
#
_symmetry.space_group_name_H-M   'P 1'
#
loop_
_entity.id
_entity.type
_entity.pdbx_description
1 polymer ?
#
loop_
_entity_poly.entity_id
_entity_poly.type
_entity_poly.pdbx_seq_one_letter_code
_entity_poly.pdbx_strand_id
1 'polypeptide(L)'
;MHIRLGLPAYNSPPGLSQALIVVQSAALMEIVHSAVGLVRSPVVVTAMQVMSRIVALFAVVYSPAAQAHYGSGLMILGWALVEVPRYAFYVAALISGDATKGTPYPLFYLRYTLFYVLYPLGISGELFTFYNATNDPSFTGAFPSVPYSAEALYWFYAFTLAIYVPGGPFMYMNMVGNRKSAMRKRFAKPRPPPKGLIFPTDKKGGKSTSEAGKNALAAAISAVDKAYGEKVLKERNWRFGYTKHFLKMVELQCKSPKAALAIAEAGLEQMHSSFQFVNPDGSTCSFKEAMSAKNKTKFETGFIEGSGSKPAPSLSVPYKGKQLAGDDLKKQVAAWVEYGTIEASAGDAINKVIDNPTWMDLSDKYFVMLGAGSAMGPFKVLMALGANIIAIDLDRPGIWKNLISTARASPGTITFPMKKPQASCKDDDDLFSNSGSNLFTETPMIKDWLLSLYKGKEFVVGSYAYLDGALHVQVSLAMDAICKALSESRKATLAYLCTPTDAHLCTKEANDAARKEYNRMSLGKLFEIFWQVVSRGAFLKKNARKPVKSDDGEEFYYVDGLAVAQGPNYAIAKRLQHWRAVVAREGGSIVSSNIAPATSTASVVHAKTFAMAYEGMPYFKPYEISEPDMSKAVMLALLTYDIRDKSSAANPKTKLSNPNELFKYGSFNGGCWRCAYTVSSIGEVSVVICLCKWAAPFVPVVAAVAAAGYAKFTGAF
;
A
#
# COMPACT_ATOMS: atom_id res chain seq x y z
N MET A 1 -26.03 5.56 55.12
CA MET A 1 -25.75 7.01 55.18
C MET A 1 -25.93 7.58 53.77
N HIS A 2 -27.18 7.97 53.44
CA HIS A 2 -27.53 8.54 52.14
C HIS A 2 -27.13 10.02 52.12
N ILE A 3 -26.11 10.37 51.33
CA ILE A 3 -25.84 11.78 51.01
C ILE A 3 -26.89 12.21 49.99
N ARG A 4 -28.04 12.70 50.48
CA ARG A 4 -28.97 13.52 49.70
C ARG A 4 -28.30 14.87 49.48
N LEU A 5 -27.67 15.06 48.33
CA LEU A 5 -27.43 16.41 47.81
C LEU A 5 -28.80 17.00 47.45
N GLY A 6 -29.34 17.81 48.36
CA GLY A 6 -30.62 18.51 48.20
C GLY A 6 -30.53 19.60 47.13
N LEU A 7 -30.47 19.20 45.87
CA LEU A 7 -30.77 20.08 44.75
C LEU A 7 -32.27 19.95 44.46
N PRO A 8 -33.05 21.05 44.45
CA PRO A 8 -34.44 21.01 44.04
C PRO A 8 -34.52 20.46 42.61
N ALA A 9 -35.56 19.67 42.31
CA ALA A 9 -35.88 19.25 40.96
C ALA A 9 -36.12 20.52 40.12
N TYR A 10 -35.06 20.99 39.47
CA TYR A 10 -35.07 22.21 38.69
C TYR A 10 -35.76 21.86 37.38
N ASN A 11 -37.07 22.10 37.31
CA ASN A 11 -37.76 22.30 36.04
C ASN A 11 -36.96 23.37 35.30
N SER A 12 -36.15 22.94 34.33
CA SER A 12 -35.37 23.87 33.53
C SER A 12 -36.34 24.90 32.94
N PRO A 13 -36.09 26.21 33.10
CA PRO A 13 -36.99 27.23 32.57
C PRO A 13 -37.21 26.92 31.08
N PRO A 14 -38.45 27.01 30.56
CA PRO A 14 -38.83 26.54 29.22
C PRO A 14 -37.87 26.99 28.11
N GLY A 15 -37.25 28.17 28.25
CA GLY A 15 -36.28 28.70 27.30
C GLY A 15 -34.93 27.98 27.27
N LEU A 16 -34.44 27.42 28.38
CA LEU A 16 -33.12 26.77 28.44
C LEU A 16 -33.15 25.36 27.83
N SER A 17 -34.19 24.57 28.11
CA SER A 17 -34.37 23.24 27.51
C SER A 17 -34.62 23.34 26.00
N GLN A 18 -35.42 24.31 25.57
CA GLN A 18 -35.63 24.61 24.15
C GLN A 18 -34.35 25.07 23.45
N ALA A 19 -33.59 25.99 24.06
CA ALA A 19 -32.30 26.42 23.52
C ALA A 19 -31.32 25.24 23.38
N LEU A 20 -31.26 24.36 24.39
CA LEU A 20 -30.40 23.18 24.36
C LEU A 20 -30.78 22.20 23.25
N ILE A 21 -32.08 21.92 23.08
CA ILE A 21 -32.59 21.09 21.98
C ILE A 21 -32.20 21.68 20.62
N VAL A 22 -32.42 22.98 20.42
CA VAL A 22 -32.12 23.65 19.15
C VAL A 22 -30.62 23.61 18.85
N VAL A 23 -29.78 23.98 19.82
CA VAL A 23 -28.32 24.04 19.64
C VAL A 23 -27.71 22.65 19.42
N GLN A 24 -28.15 21.63 20.16
CA GLN A 24 -27.63 20.27 19.99
C GLN A 24 -28.16 19.60 18.73
N SER A 25 -29.40 19.89 18.32
CA SER A 25 -29.96 19.38 17.05
C SER A 25 -29.24 19.96 15.84
N ALA A 26 -28.60 21.14 15.97
CA ALA A 26 -27.73 21.68 14.92
C ALA A 26 -26.53 20.76 14.60
N ALA A 27 -26.15 19.84 15.49
CA ALA A 27 -25.12 18.82 15.21
C ALA A 27 -25.52 17.85 14.08
N LEU A 28 -26.81 17.74 13.74
CA LEU A 28 -27.26 17.01 12.54
C LEU A 28 -26.63 17.55 11.25
N MET A 29 -26.27 18.85 11.22
CA MET A 29 -25.55 19.44 10.09
C MET A 29 -24.16 18.81 9.90
N GLU A 30 -23.53 18.26 10.94
CA GLU A 30 -22.25 17.54 10.78
C GLU A 30 -22.38 16.28 9.93
N ILE A 31 -23.54 15.61 10.00
CA ILE A 31 -23.85 14.45 9.16
C ILE A 31 -23.98 14.91 7.70
N VAL A 32 -24.71 16.01 7.46
CA VAL A 32 -24.88 16.60 6.12
C VAL A 32 -23.53 17.04 5.55
N HIS A 33 -22.73 17.76 6.33
CA HIS A 33 -21.40 18.21 5.91
C HIS A 33 -20.47 17.03 5.59
N SER A 34 -20.57 15.92 6.34
CA SER A 34 -19.81 14.70 6.06
C SER A 34 -20.32 14.00 4.78
N ALA A 35 -21.64 13.95 4.57
CA ALA A 35 -22.26 13.29 3.42
C ALA A 35 -22.04 14.04 2.09
N VAL A 36 -22.02 15.37 2.14
CA VAL A 36 -21.73 16.25 0.99
C VAL A 36 -20.22 16.41 0.76
N GLY A 37 -19.39 15.96 1.72
CA GLY A 37 -17.93 16.00 1.62
C GLY A 37 -17.31 17.36 1.94
N LEU A 38 -18.06 18.27 2.56
CA LEU A 38 -17.54 19.52 3.12
C LEU A 38 -16.56 19.25 4.27
N VAL A 39 -16.80 18.19 5.05
CA VAL A 39 -15.90 17.70 6.10
C VAL A 39 -15.46 16.27 5.77
N ARG A 40 -14.16 15.99 5.91
CA ARG A 40 -13.58 14.65 5.68
C ARG A 40 -13.79 13.74 6.89
N SER A 41 -15.02 13.27 7.08
CA SER A 41 -15.37 12.30 8.13
C SER A 41 -16.21 11.15 7.55
N PRO A 42 -16.05 9.89 8.02
CA PRO A 42 -16.90 8.80 7.58
C PRO A 42 -18.35 9.02 8.03
N VAL A 43 -19.26 9.13 7.06
CA VAL A 43 -20.67 9.51 7.30
C VAL A 43 -21.34 8.65 8.36
N VAL A 44 -21.15 7.32 8.29
CA VAL A 44 -21.75 6.38 9.24
C VAL A 44 -21.25 6.61 10.67
N VAL A 45 -19.94 6.86 10.83
CA VAL A 45 -19.34 7.10 12.15
C VAL A 45 -19.82 8.44 12.72
N THR A 46 -19.85 9.50 11.89
CA THR A 46 -20.39 10.80 12.29
C THR A 46 -21.87 10.68 12.68
N ALA A 47 -22.66 9.97 11.89
CA ALA A 47 -24.08 9.75 12.17
C ALA A 47 -24.30 9.00 13.49
N MET A 48 -23.55 7.92 13.74
CA MET A 48 -23.66 7.20 15.01
C MET A 48 -23.33 8.09 16.22
N GLN A 49 -22.28 8.91 16.12
CA GLN A 49 -21.87 9.82 17.20
C GLN A 49 -22.92 10.90 17.47
N VAL A 50 -23.43 11.53 16.40
CA VAL A 50 -24.44 12.60 16.51
C VAL A 50 -25.77 12.04 17.00
N MET A 51 -26.23 10.91 16.45
CA MET A 51 -27.49 10.29 16.84
C MET A 51 -27.47 9.83 18.31
N SER A 52 -26.38 9.23 18.78
CA SER A 52 -26.26 8.85 20.20
C SER A 52 -26.41 10.06 21.14
N ARG A 53 -25.71 11.17 20.85
CA ARG A 53 -25.78 12.41 21.63
C ARG A 53 -27.18 13.02 21.61
N ILE A 54 -27.88 12.97 20.48
CA ILE A 54 -29.26 13.42 20.36
C ILE A 54 -30.19 12.56 21.20
N VAL A 55 -30.11 11.22 21.10
CA VAL A 55 -30.96 10.35 21.91
C VAL A 55 -30.72 10.56 23.40
N ALA A 56 -29.46 10.76 23.82
CA ALA A 56 -29.12 11.06 25.21
C ALA A 56 -29.70 12.41 25.68
N LEU A 57 -29.70 13.42 24.81
CA LEU A 57 -30.35 14.69 25.09
C LEU A 57 -31.86 14.54 25.28
N PHE A 58 -32.54 13.83 24.37
CA PHE A 58 -33.98 13.59 24.49
C PHE A 58 -34.30 12.79 25.76
N ALA A 59 -33.50 11.77 26.08
CA ALA A 59 -33.62 11.02 27.32
C ALA A 59 -33.55 11.94 28.55
N VAL A 60 -32.57 12.85 28.60
CA VAL A 60 -32.45 13.80 29.72
C VAL A 60 -33.57 14.84 29.70
N VAL A 61 -34.04 15.36 28.56
CA VAL A 61 -35.05 16.43 28.58
C VAL A 61 -36.44 15.90 28.96
N TYR A 62 -36.81 14.71 28.52
CA TYR A 62 -38.18 14.18 28.65
C TYR A 62 -38.35 13.12 29.74
N SER A 63 -37.28 12.64 30.37
CA SER A 63 -37.35 11.72 31.52
C SER A 63 -36.89 12.41 32.82
N PRO A 64 -37.81 12.75 33.73
CA PRO A 64 -37.46 13.13 35.10
C PRO A 64 -36.57 12.10 35.82
N ALA A 65 -36.77 10.79 35.57
CA ALA A 65 -35.94 9.74 36.15
C ALA A 65 -34.48 9.81 35.67
N ALA A 66 -34.26 10.05 34.38
CA ALA A 66 -32.92 10.23 33.83
C ALA A 66 -32.25 11.54 34.30
N GLN A 67 -33.02 12.62 34.46
CA GLN A 67 -32.52 13.89 35.02
C GLN A 67 -32.02 13.74 36.46
N ALA A 68 -32.77 13.01 37.28
CA ALA A 68 -32.45 12.82 38.70
C ALA A 68 -31.30 11.83 38.92
N HIS A 69 -30.99 10.97 37.95
CA HIS A 69 -29.96 9.95 38.07
C HIS A 69 -28.55 10.53 37.83
N TYR A 70 -27.56 10.10 38.64
CA TYR A 70 -26.17 10.58 38.52
C TYR A 70 -25.53 10.32 37.14
N GLY A 71 -26.07 9.36 36.39
CA GLY A 71 -25.62 9.01 35.03
C GLY A 71 -25.67 10.18 34.05
N SER A 72 -26.71 11.02 34.11
CA SER A 72 -26.82 12.21 33.27
C SER A 72 -25.77 13.26 33.65
N GLY A 73 -25.50 13.42 34.95
CA GLY A 73 -24.43 14.26 35.47
C GLY A 73 -23.04 13.82 35.02
N LEU A 74 -22.73 12.51 35.08
CA LEU A 74 -21.48 11.95 34.57
C LEU A 74 -21.31 12.23 33.07
N MET A 75 -22.35 11.97 32.27
CA MET A 75 -22.33 12.20 30.83
C MET A 75 -22.06 13.68 30.49
N ILE A 76 -22.83 14.61 31.07
CA ILE A 76 -22.71 16.05 30.80
C ILE A 76 -21.33 16.57 31.23
N LEU A 77 -20.84 16.17 32.41
CA LEU A 77 -19.51 16.54 32.88
C LEU A 77 -18.42 15.99 31.96
N GLY A 78 -18.55 14.73 31.54
CA GLY A 78 -17.63 14.10 30.59
C GLY A 78 -17.56 14.83 29.25
N TRP A 79 -18.71 15.25 28.73
CA TRP A 79 -18.78 16.06 27.50
C TRP A 79 -18.12 17.44 27.68
N ALA A 80 -18.43 18.15 28.77
CA ALA A 80 -17.82 19.46 29.02
C ALA A 80 -16.28 19.38 29.15
N LEU A 81 -15.79 18.42 29.93
CA LEU A 81 -14.36 18.23 30.18
C LEU A 81 -13.56 17.80 28.94
N VAL A 82 -14.21 17.16 27.95
CA VAL A 82 -13.52 16.80 26.69
C VAL A 82 -13.55 17.93 25.66
N GLU A 83 -14.63 18.71 25.59
CA GLU A 83 -14.79 19.76 24.58
C GLU A 83 -13.92 20.99 24.87
N VAL A 84 -13.84 21.44 26.13
CA VAL A 84 -13.09 22.66 26.48
C VAL A 84 -11.60 22.55 26.06
N PRO A 85 -10.84 21.51 26.44
CA PRO A 85 -9.46 21.36 26.00
C PRO A 85 -9.34 21.10 24.50
N ARG A 86 -10.35 20.50 23.87
CA ARG A 86 -10.35 20.22 22.43
C ARG A 86 -10.42 21.49 21.61
N TYR A 87 -11.39 22.37 21.89
CA TYR A 87 -11.52 23.62 21.16
C TYR A 87 -10.36 24.57 21.46
N ALA A 88 -9.90 24.64 22.71
CA ALA A 88 -8.69 25.38 23.06
C ALA A 88 -7.46 24.89 22.28
N PHE A 89 -7.31 23.57 22.13
CA PHE A 89 -6.26 22.97 21.30
C PHE A 89 -6.38 23.35 19.81
N TYR A 90 -7.59 23.32 19.24
CA TYR A 90 -7.79 23.69 17.82
C TYR A 90 -7.49 25.16 17.55
N VAL A 91 -7.87 26.06 18.46
CA VAL A 91 -7.50 27.48 18.36
C VAL A 91 -5.98 27.64 18.42
N ALA A 92 -5.30 27.02 19.40
CA ALA A 92 -3.85 27.08 19.51
C ALA A 92 -3.14 26.48 18.27
N ALA A 93 -3.69 25.42 17.68
CA ALA A 93 -3.14 24.81 16.46
C ALA A 93 -3.29 25.70 15.23
N LEU A 94 -4.40 26.44 15.11
CA LEU A 94 -4.62 27.40 14.03
C LEU A 94 -3.67 28.60 14.16
N ILE A 95 -3.51 29.15 15.38
CA ILE A 95 -2.64 30.29 15.64
C ILE A 95 -1.17 29.95 15.38
N SER A 96 -0.72 28.78 15.83
CA SER A 96 0.67 28.34 15.65
C SER A 96 0.98 27.78 14.28
N GLY A 97 -0.04 27.45 13.47
CA GLY A 97 0.10 26.69 12.23
C GLY A 97 0.59 25.25 12.41
N ASP A 98 0.79 24.78 13.64
CA ASP A 98 1.30 23.45 13.97
C ASP A 98 0.58 22.84 15.18
N ALA A 99 -0.30 21.88 14.89
CA ALA A 99 -1.03 21.10 15.90
C ALA A 99 -0.13 20.18 16.76
N THR A 100 1.19 20.12 16.50
CA THR A 100 2.14 19.28 17.24
C THR A 100 3.01 20.08 18.19
N LYS A 101 4.14 20.63 17.73
CA LYS A 101 5.10 21.34 18.58
C LYS A 101 4.66 22.77 18.88
N GLY A 102 3.93 23.38 17.96
CA GLY A 102 3.39 24.75 18.08
C GLY A 102 2.30 24.92 19.15
N THR A 103 1.63 23.84 19.58
CA THR A 103 0.60 23.92 20.64
C THR A 103 1.22 23.82 22.04
N PRO A 104 0.69 24.55 23.04
CA PRO A 104 1.13 24.40 24.43
C PRO A 104 1.03 22.95 24.92
N TYR A 105 2.08 22.46 25.60
CA TYR A 105 2.16 21.05 26.00
C TYR A 105 1.00 20.59 26.87
N PRO A 106 0.53 21.34 27.89
CA PRO A 106 -0.60 20.91 28.71
C PRO A 106 -1.87 20.67 27.88
N LEU A 107 -2.20 21.58 26.96
CA LEU A 107 -3.37 21.44 26.07
C LEU A 107 -3.24 20.23 25.14
N PHE A 108 -2.06 20.05 24.55
CA PHE A 108 -1.77 18.87 23.73
C PHE A 108 -1.92 17.58 24.55
N TYR A 109 -1.37 17.54 25.76
CA TYR A 109 -1.43 16.38 26.64
C TYR A 109 -2.88 16.02 26.97
N LEU A 110 -3.68 16.99 27.40
CA LEU A 110 -5.09 16.82 27.75
C LEU A 110 -5.89 16.31 26.55
N ARG A 111 -5.74 16.93 25.37
CA ARG A 111 -6.44 16.56 24.13
C ARG A 111 -6.30 15.07 23.78
N TYR A 112 -5.12 14.52 24.00
CA TYR A 112 -4.78 13.14 23.65
C TYR A 112 -4.79 12.17 24.83
N THR A 113 -5.08 12.60 26.07
CA THR A 113 -5.01 11.73 27.26
C THR A 113 -6.32 11.66 28.02
N LEU A 114 -7.17 12.70 27.98
CA LEU A 114 -8.42 12.73 28.73
C LEU A 114 -9.37 11.56 28.43
N PHE A 115 -9.27 10.96 27.23
CA PHE A 115 -10.09 9.81 26.86
C PHE A 115 -9.90 8.60 27.79
N TYR A 116 -8.75 8.46 28.47
CA TYR A 116 -8.56 7.35 29.42
C TYR A 116 -9.62 7.32 30.52
N VAL A 117 -10.04 8.50 30.97
CA VAL A 117 -11.04 8.66 32.04
C VAL A 117 -12.40 9.00 31.47
N LEU A 118 -12.45 9.98 30.55
CA LEU A 118 -13.71 10.54 30.07
C LEU A 118 -14.47 9.57 29.15
N TYR A 119 -13.80 8.61 28.51
CA TYR A 119 -14.45 7.70 27.57
C TYR A 119 -15.27 6.61 28.28
N PRO A 120 -14.72 5.85 29.26
CA PRO A 120 -15.54 4.97 30.09
C PRO A 120 -16.61 5.72 30.90
N LEU A 121 -16.29 6.92 31.39
CA LEU A 121 -17.21 7.75 32.15
C LEU A 121 -18.39 8.22 31.31
N GLY A 122 -18.14 8.69 30.08
CA GLY A 122 -19.18 9.11 29.14
C GLY A 122 -20.08 7.95 28.70
N ILE A 123 -19.49 6.82 28.31
CA ILE A 123 -20.23 5.60 27.95
C ILE A 123 -21.12 5.13 29.10
N SER A 124 -20.58 5.06 30.32
CA SER A 124 -21.36 4.62 31.48
C SER A 124 -22.48 5.59 31.79
N GLY A 125 -22.21 6.91 31.71
CA GLY A 125 -23.22 7.95 31.89
C GLY A 125 -24.38 7.85 30.90
N GLU A 126 -24.08 7.64 29.61
CA GLU A 126 -25.07 7.42 28.55
C GLU A 126 -25.90 6.16 28.80
N LEU A 127 -25.27 5.03 29.12
CA LEU A 127 -25.97 3.77 29.38
C LEU A 127 -26.91 3.87 30.60
N PHE A 128 -26.48 4.50 31.68
CA PHE A 128 -27.37 4.74 32.84
C PHE A 128 -28.51 5.70 32.49
N THR A 129 -28.25 6.73 31.68
CA THR A 129 -29.26 7.69 31.22
C THR A 129 -30.33 6.98 30.38
N PHE A 130 -29.91 6.13 29.43
CA PHE A 130 -30.83 5.34 28.61
C PHE A 130 -31.64 4.33 29.42
N TYR A 131 -31.00 3.65 30.37
CA TYR A 131 -31.70 2.70 31.24
C TYR A 131 -32.79 3.37 32.07
N ASN A 132 -32.49 4.53 32.68
CA ASN A 132 -33.50 5.23 33.49
C ASN A 132 -34.60 5.85 32.62
N ALA A 133 -34.26 6.39 31.45
CA ALA A 133 -35.25 6.97 30.54
C ALA A 133 -36.22 5.92 29.95
N THR A 134 -35.72 4.72 29.61
CA THR A 134 -36.56 3.63 29.09
C THR A 134 -37.52 3.06 30.12
N ASN A 135 -37.26 3.27 31.42
CA ASN A 135 -38.14 2.88 32.51
C ASN A 135 -39.06 4.01 33.00
N ASP A 136 -39.03 5.20 32.37
CA ASP A 136 -39.82 6.37 32.77
C ASP A 136 -41.04 6.56 31.87
N PRO A 137 -42.28 6.46 32.40
CA PRO A 137 -43.50 6.67 31.62
C PRO A 137 -43.56 8.03 30.92
N SER A 138 -42.97 9.08 31.50
CA SER A 138 -42.96 10.44 30.95
C SER A 138 -42.20 10.53 29.62
N PHE A 139 -41.12 9.76 29.50
CA PHE A 139 -40.32 9.66 28.27
C PHE A 139 -41.10 8.95 27.16
N THR A 140 -41.86 7.92 27.52
CA THR A 140 -42.69 7.15 26.59
C THR A 140 -43.89 7.97 26.08
N GLY A 141 -44.49 8.79 26.95
CA GLY A 141 -45.62 9.66 26.63
C GLY A 141 -45.26 10.88 25.77
N ALA A 142 -43.98 11.24 25.68
CA ALA A 142 -43.51 12.37 24.88
C ALA A 142 -43.53 12.11 23.35
N PHE A 143 -43.71 10.84 22.93
CA PHE A 143 -43.72 10.43 21.51
C PHE A 143 -44.99 9.62 21.15
N PRO A 144 -46.19 10.22 21.24
CA PRO A 144 -47.47 9.50 21.13
C PRO A 144 -47.78 8.93 19.73
N SER A 145 -47.06 9.37 18.69
CA SER A 145 -47.22 8.91 17.30
C SER A 145 -46.42 7.64 16.99
N VAL A 146 -45.68 7.09 17.94
CA VAL A 146 -44.91 5.85 17.78
C VAL A 146 -45.31 4.87 18.89
N PRO A 147 -45.83 3.68 18.57
CA PRO A 147 -46.28 2.72 19.57
C PRO A 147 -45.06 2.08 20.26
N TYR A 148 -44.57 2.69 21.34
CA TYR A 148 -43.50 2.13 22.16
C TYR A 148 -44.10 1.27 23.28
N SER A 149 -44.12 -0.06 23.10
CA SER A 149 -44.36 -0.97 24.23
C SER A 149 -43.17 -0.97 25.18
N ALA A 150 -43.36 -1.35 26.45
CA ALA A 150 -42.25 -1.55 27.40
C ALA A 150 -41.19 -2.52 26.85
N GLU A 151 -41.60 -3.47 26.03
CA GLU A 151 -40.74 -4.42 25.32
C GLU A 151 -39.90 -3.76 24.22
N ALA A 152 -40.47 -2.80 23.47
CA ALA A 152 -39.74 -2.06 22.44
C ALA A 152 -38.60 -1.21 23.04
N LEU A 153 -38.83 -0.61 24.21
CA LEU A 153 -37.82 0.16 24.94
C LEU A 153 -36.73 -0.73 25.56
N TYR A 154 -37.11 -1.91 26.04
CA TYR A 154 -36.16 -2.95 26.45
C TYR A 154 -35.26 -3.39 25.29
N TRP A 155 -35.83 -3.67 24.12
CA TRP A 155 -35.06 -4.06 22.93
C TRP A 155 -34.19 -2.93 22.39
N PHE A 156 -34.66 -1.69 22.45
CA PHE A 156 -33.85 -0.50 22.15
C PHE A 156 -32.61 -0.45 23.07
N TYR A 157 -32.80 -0.59 24.39
CA TYR A 157 -31.69 -0.60 25.34
C TYR A 157 -30.73 -1.80 25.14
N ALA A 158 -31.28 -2.99 24.90
CA ALA A 158 -30.51 -4.19 24.61
C ALA A 158 -29.67 -4.03 23.32
N PHE A 159 -30.23 -3.40 22.29
CA PHE A 159 -29.51 -3.08 21.06
C PHE A 159 -28.39 -2.05 21.29
N THR A 160 -28.64 -1.01 22.11
CA THR A 160 -27.60 -0.05 22.50
C THR A 160 -26.45 -0.74 23.23
N LEU A 161 -26.74 -1.65 24.17
CA LEU A 161 -25.72 -2.46 24.84
C LEU A 161 -24.96 -3.35 23.85
N ALA A 162 -25.65 -4.00 22.91
CA ALA A 162 -25.04 -4.82 21.89
C ALA A 162 -24.07 -4.06 20.98
N ILE A 163 -24.26 -2.74 20.79
CA ILE A 163 -23.32 -1.87 20.07
C ILE A 163 -22.19 -1.38 20.99
N TYR A 164 -22.52 -0.92 22.20
CA TYR A 164 -21.57 -0.28 23.11
C TYR A 164 -20.56 -1.25 23.70
N VAL A 165 -20.96 -2.48 24.02
CA VAL A 165 -20.08 -3.52 24.59
C VAL A 165 -18.91 -3.86 23.65
N PRO A 166 -19.11 -4.15 22.35
CA PRO A 166 -18.00 -4.34 21.41
C PRO A 166 -17.41 -3.02 20.89
N GLY A 167 -18.24 -2.00 20.65
CA GLY A 167 -17.82 -0.73 20.03
C GLY A 167 -16.98 0.16 20.95
N GLY A 168 -17.29 0.20 22.25
CA GLY A 168 -16.59 1.01 23.25
C GLY A 168 -15.11 0.64 23.38
N PRO A 169 -14.76 -0.63 23.65
CA PRO A 169 -13.36 -1.08 23.70
C PRO A 169 -12.61 -0.84 22.38
N PHE A 170 -13.25 -1.08 21.24
CA PHE A 170 -12.64 -0.83 19.93
C PHE A 170 -12.25 0.66 19.75
N MET A 171 -13.20 1.57 20.02
CA MET A 171 -12.96 3.01 19.90
C MET A 171 -11.96 3.52 20.94
N TYR A 172 -11.96 2.96 22.15
CA TYR A 172 -10.98 3.26 23.18
C TYR A 172 -9.56 2.89 22.73
N MET A 173 -9.37 1.69 22.18
CA MET A 173 -8.07 1.26 21.65
C MET A 173 -7.62 2.09 20.46
N ASN A 174 -8.54 2.56 19.62
CA ASN A 174 -8.23 3.51 18.55
C ASN A 174 -7.68 4.84 19.12
N MET A 175 -8.26 5.36 20.20
CA MET A 175 -7.77 6.57 20.89
C MET A 175 -6.38 6.37 21.53
N VAL A 176 -6.09 5.19 22.09
CA VAL A 176 -4.74 4.82 22.55
C VAL A 176 -3.73 4.90 21.39
N GLY A 177 -4.09 4.36 20.22
CA GLY A 177 -3.28 4.45 19.01
C GLY A 177 -3.03 5.90 18.58
N ASN A 178 -4.07 6.72 18.56
CA ASN A 178 -3.99 8.15 18.24
C ASN A 178 -3.03 8.89 19.19
N ARG A 179 -3.13 8.64 20.49
CA ARG A 179 -2.23 9.23 21.49
C ARG A 179 -0.77 8.83 21.24
N LYS A 180 -0.49 7.53 21.06
CA LYS A 180 0.87 7.04 20.81
C LYS A 180 1.48 7.70 19.57
N SER A 181 0.69 7.82 18.50
CA SER A 181 1.09 8.48 17.26
C SER A 181 1.37 9.97 17.46
N ALA A 182 0.47 10.69 18.15
CA ALA A 182 0.62 12.13 18.41
C ALA A 182 1.86 12.42 19.27
N MET A 183 2.04 11.69 20.37
CA MET A 183 3.21 11.83 21.26
C MET A 183 4.51 11.58 20.51
N ARG A 184 4.58 10.51 19.69
CA ARG A 184 5.73 10.22 18.84
C ARG A 184 6.07 11.38 17.89
N LYS A 185 5.06 12.01 17.28
CA LYS A 185 5.27 13.16 16.37
C LYS A 185 5.80 14.38 17.11
N ARG A 186 5.25 14.71 18.27
CA ARG A 186 5.66 15.90 19.04
C ARG A 186 7.11 15.81 19.50
N PHE A 187 7.54 14.65 19.99
CA PHE A 187 8.90 14.43 20.48
C PHE A 187 9.88 13.96 19.39
N ALA A 188 9.46 13.92 18.12
CA ALA A 188 10.35 13.61 17.02
C ALA A 188 11.41 14.71 16.88
N LYS A 189 12.69 14.33 16.81
CA LYS A 189 13.79 15.26 16.51
C LYS A 189 13.53 15.94 15.15
N PRO A 190 13.89 17.23 14.99
CA PRO A 190 13.87 17.88 13.68
C PRO A 190 14.63 17.02 12.68
N ARG A 191 14.08 16.84 11.47
CA ARG A 191 14.80 16.08 10.45
C ARG A 191 16.04 16.87 10.05
N PRO A 192 17.22 16.23 9.92
CA PRO A 192 18.37 16.90 9.36
C PRO A 192 18.04 17.45 7.96
N PRO A 193 18.72 18.51 7.51
CA PRO A 193 18.52 19.05 6.17
C PRO A 193 18.72 17.93 5.14
N PRO A 194 17.85 17.85 4.11
CA PRO A 194 17.91 16.77 3.15
C PRO A 194 19.22 16.85 2.35
N LYS A 195 19.90 15.71 2.19
CA LYS A 195 21.09 15.55 1.36
C LYS A 195 20.77 14.65 0.16
N GLY A 196 21.47 14.86 -0.95
CA GLY A 196 21.31 14.06 -2.16
C GLY A 196 20.02 14.35 -2.92
N LEU A 197 19.47 13.31 -3.55
CA LEU A 197 18.29 13.40 -4.41
C LEU A 197 17.05 13.86 -3.63
N ILE A 198 16.39 14.92 -4.11
CA ILE A 198 15.20 15.52 -3.51
C ILE A 198 14.13 15.85 -4.57
N PHE A 199 12.87 15.91 -4.12
CA PHE A 199 11.76 16.38 -4.95
C PHE A 199 11.94 17.84 -5.37
N PRO A 200 11.35 18.24 -6.52
CA PRO A 200 11.28 19.63 -6.94
C PRO A 200 10.68 20.51 -5.84
N THR A 201 11.26 21.69 -5.69
CA THR A 201 10.77 22.72 -4.78
C THR A 201 9.70 23.55 -5.52
N ASP A 202 8.53 23.71 -4.90
CA ASP A 202 7.46 24.55 -5.43
C ASP A 202 7.76 26.05 -5.21
N LYS A 203 6.92 26.92 -5.80
CA LYS A 203 7.05 28.38 -5.72
C LYS A 203 6.98 28.93 -4.28
N LYS A 204 6.52 28.15 -3.31
CA LYS A 204 6.41 28.50 -1.88
C LYS A 204 7.49 27.81 -1.03
N GLY A 205 8.49 27.17 -1.65
CA GLY A 205 9.52 26.42 -0.94
C GLY A 205 9.09 25.03 -0.46
N GLY A 206 7.86 24.61 -0.75
CA GLY A 206 7.32 23.29 -0.40
C GLY A 206 7.76 22.20 -1.37
N LYS A 207 7.83 20.94 -0.91
CA LYS A 207 8.16 19.79 -1.76
C LYS A 207 6.93 18.93 -1.99
N SER A 208 6.05 19.36 -2.89
CA SER A 208 4.81 18.62 -3.19
C SER A 208 5.09 17.37 -4.03
N THR A 209 5.06 16.21 -3.37
CA THR A 209 5.24 14.91 -4.03
C THR A 209 4.11 14.59 -5.01
N SER A 210 2.90 15.10 -4.75
CA SER A 210 1.73 14.95 -5.63
C SER A 210 1.90 15.71 -6.94
N GLU A 211 2.41 16.94 -6.89
CA GLU A 211 2.66 17.73 -8.09
C GLU A 211 3.78 17.12 -8.94
N ALA A 212 4.85 16.60 -8.31
CA ALA A 212 5.90 15.90 -9.04
C ALA A 212 5.36 14.71 -9.85
N GLY A 213 4.57 13.82 -9.22
CA GLY A 213 3.97 12.68 -9.91
C GLY A 213 2.94 13.10 -10.98
N LYS A 214 2.16 14.14 -10.72
CA LYS A 214 1.20 14.70 -11.67
C LYS A 214 1.88 15.27 -12.91
N ASN A 215 2.95 16.06 -12.71
CA ASN A 215 3.73 16.66 -13.78
C ASN A 215 4.45 15.58 -14.62
N ALA A 216 4.99 14.55 -13.99
CA ALA A 216 5.61 13.42 -14.69
C ALA A 216 4.62 12.71 -15.63
N LEU A 217 3.41 12.38 -15.13
CA LEU A 217 2.39 11.74 -15.96
C LEU A 217 1.85 12.67 -17.05
N ALA A 218 1.67 13.96 -16.74
CA ALA A 218 1.21 14.96 -17.70
C ALA A 218 2.23 15.17 -18.83
N ALA A 219 3.53 15.23 -18.51
CA ALA A 219 4.60 15.32 -19.50
C ALA A 219 4.66 14.07 -20.39
N ALA A 220 4.57 12.88 -19.77
CA ALA A 220 4.53 11.62 -20.49
C ALA A 220 3.38 11.58 -21.51
N ILE A 221 2.15 11.88 -21.09
CA ILE A 221 0.98 11.87 -21.98
C ILE A 221 1.07 12.98 -23.04
N SER A 222 1.56 14.17 -22.67
CA SER A 222 1.71 15.31 -23.60
C SER A 222 2.63 15.02 -24.79
N ALA A 223 3.49 14.00 -24.70
CA ALA A 223 4.33 13.56 -25.82
C ALA A 223 3.51 13.11 -27.05
N VAL A 224 2.26 12.67 -26.83
CA VAL A 224 1.37 12.22 -27.91
C VAL A 224 -0.02 12.88 -27.88
N ASP A 225 -0.46 13.37 -26.71
CA ASP A 225 -1.76 14.02 -26.53
C ASP A 225 -1.62 15.19 -25.52
N LYS A 226 -1.27 16.36 -26.04
CA LYS A 226 -1.09 17.59 -25.25
C LYS A 226 -2.37 18.00 -24.50
N ALA A 227 -3.53 17.88 -25.15
CA ALA A 227 -4.81 18.27 -24.58
C ALA A 227 -5.16 17.41 -23.36
N TYR A 228 -4.90 16.10 -23.42
CA TYR A 228 -5.10 15.24 -22.26
C TYR A 228 -4.04 15.48 -21.18
N GLY A 229 -2.79 15.78 -21.54
CA GLY A 229 -1.76 16.20 -20.59
C GLY A 229 -2.20 17.39 -19.72
N GLU A 230 -2.82 18.40 -20.32
CA GLU A 230 -3.41 19.53 -19.56
C GLU A 230 -4.55 19.09 -18.63
N LYS A 231 -5.35 18.09 -19.04
CA LYS A 231 -6.41 17.52 -18.20
C LYS A 231 -5.86 16.83 -16.97
N VAL A 232 -4.68 16.19 -17.08
CA VAL A 232 -3.98 15.61 -15.92
C VAL A 232 -3.57 16.72 -14.94
N LEU A 233 -3.00 17.82 -15.44
CA LEU A 233 -2.60 18.96 -14.61
C LEU A 233 -3.78 19.60 -13.86
N LYS A 234 -4.97 19.62 -14.49
CA LYS A 234 -6.21 20.15 -13.91
C LYS A 234 -6.89 19.21 -12.89
N GLU A 235 -6.34 18.02 -12.63
CA GLU A 235 -6.88 17.08 -11.62
C GLU A 235 -6.72 17.61 -10.19
N ARG A 236 -7.85 18.05 -9.61
CA ARG A 236 -7.90 18.61 -8.25
C ARG A 236 -7.79 17.53 -7.17
N ASN A 237 -8.28 16.32 -7.43
CA ASN A 237 -8.27 15.22 -6.47
C ASN A 237 -7.23 14.15 -6.83
N TRP A 238 -5.96 14.55 -6.97
CA TRP A 238 -4.89 13.66 -7.42
C TRP A 238 -4.77 12.38 -6.58
N ARG A 239 -5.03 12.44 -5.26
CA ARG A 239 -4.93 11.27 -4.37
C ARG A 239 -5.80 10.09 -4.80
N PHE A 240 -6.95 10.35 -5.41
CA PHE A 240 -7.93 9.33 -5.82
C PHE A 240 -8.18 9.32 -7.34
N GLY A 241 -7.98 10.45 -8.01
CA GLY A 241 -8.25 10.63 -9.43
C GLY A 241 -7.10 10.25 -10.37
N TYR A 242 -5.91 9.90 -9.87
CA TYR A 242 -4.76 9.58 -10.73
C TYR A 242 -4.95 8.33 -11.60
N THR A 243 -5.70 7.33 -11.12
CA THR A 243 -5.77 6.01 -11.77
C THR A 243 -6.32 6.08 -13.20
N LYS A 244 -7.37 6.86 -13.44
CA LYS A 244 -7.95 7.05 -14.78
C LYS A 244 -6.93 7.63 -15.79
N HIS A 245 -6.00 8.45 -15.32
CA HIS A 245 -4.98 9.07 -16.17
C HIS A 245 -3.88 8.05 -16.53
N PHE A 246 -3.51 7.16 -15.61
CA PHE A 246 -2.62 6.04 -15.91
C PHE A 246 -3.24 5.07 -16.92
N LEU A 247 -4.53 4.75 -16.78
CA LEU A 247 -5.23 3.92 -17.75
C LEU A 247 -5.27 4.59 -19.13
N LYS A 248 -5.57 5.89 -19.19
CA LYS A 248 -5.52 6.62 -20.45
C LYS A 248 -4.13 6.63 -21.08
N MET A 249 -3.08 6.78 -20.28
CA MET A 249 -1.70 6.66 -20.75
C MET A 249 -1.48 5.30 -21.41
N VAL A 250 -1.87 4.19 -20.77
CA VAL A 250 -1.74 2.84 -21.36
C VAL A 250 -2.53 2.72 -22.67
N GLU A 251 -3.76 3.26 -22.74
CA GLU A 251 -4.53 3.28 -23.99
C GLU A 251 -3.83 4.04 -25.11
N LEU A 252 -3.18 5.17 -24.80
CA LEU A 252 -2.39 5.94 -25.77
C LEU A 252 -1.11 5.19 -26.19
N GLN A 253 -0.47 4.48 -25.26
CA GLN A 253 0.68 3.65 -25.57
C GLN A 253 0.33 2.48 -26.50
N CYS A 254 -0.90 1.96 -26.46
CA CYS A 254 -1.37 0.93 -27.38
C CYS A 254 -1.55 1.43 -28.83
N LYS A 255 -1.52 2.75 -29.09
CA LYS A 255 -1.78 3.29 -30.44
C LYS A 255 -0.69 2.95 -31.45
N SER A 256 0.57 3.00 -31.01
CA SER A 256 1.71 2.57 -31.82
C SER A 256 2.95 2.33 -30.94
N PRO A 257 3.94 1.56 -31.40
CA PRO A 257 5.24 1.45 -30.73
C PRO A 257 5.91 2.81 -30.47
N LYS A 258 5.80 3.73 -31.45
CA LYS A 258 6.32 5.10 -31.34
C LYS A 258 5.65 5.86 -30.20
N ALA A 259 4.32 5.75 -30.06
CA ALA A 259 3.60 6.38 -28.96
C ALA A 259 4.02 5.80 -27.60
N ALA A 260 4.19 4.48 -27.51
CA ALA A 260 4.66 3.82 -26.29
C ALA A 260 6.02 4.35 -25.82
N LEU A 261 6.99 4.46 -26.74
CA LEU A 261 8.33 4.95 -26.48
C LEU A 261 8.34 6.44 -26.15
N ALA A 262 7.66 7.28 -26.94
CA ALA A 262 7.62 8.73 -26.71
C ALA A 262 7.05 9.08 -25.33
N ILE A 263 5.99 8.39 -24.89
CA ILE A 263 5.43 8.54 -23.53
C ILE A 263 6.47 8.15 -22.47
N ALA A 264 7.15 7.02 -22.64
CA ALA A 264 8.13 6.53 -21.68
C ALA A 264 9.34 7.46 -21.54
N GLU A 265 9.89 7.90 -22.67
CA GLU A 265 11.02 8.83 -22.73
C GLU A 265 10.68 10.18 -22.11
N ALA A 266 9.52 10.76 -22.44
CA ALA A 266 9.09 12.05 -21.90
C ALA A 266 8.84 11.98 -20.38
N GLY A 267 8.26 10.89 -19.88
CA GLY A 267 8.07 10.66 -18.45
C GLY A 267 9.39 10.54 -17.69
N LEU A 268 10.35 9.79 -18.25
CA LEU A 268 11.70 9.67 -17.69
C LEU A 268 12.43 11.02 -17.69
N GLU A 269 12.45 11.72 -18.82
CA GLU A 269 13.12 13.01 -18.95
C GLU A 269 12.54 14.05 -17.97
N GLN A 270 11.22 14.12 -17.83
CA GLN A 270 10.58 15.01 -16.85
C GLN A 270 11.03 14.71 -15.41
N MET A 271 11.15 13.44 -15.03
CA MET A 271 11.59 13.04 -13.69
C MET A 271 13.07 13.38 -13.45
N HIS A 272 13.95 13.09 -14.42
CA HIS A 272 15.38 13.39 -14.33
C HIS A 272 15.67 14.89 -14.26
N SER A 273 14.95 15.69 -15.04
CA SER A 273 15.21 17.12 -15.15
C SER A 273 14.54 17.95 -14.04
N SER A 274 13.43 17.48 -13.45
CA SER A 274 12.73 18.24 -12.40
C SER A 274 13.22 17.96 -10.98
N PHE A 275 13.78 16.78 -10.70
CA PHE A 275 14.34 16.48 -9.40
C PHE A 275 15.66 17.23 -9.19
N GLN A 276 15.96 17.55 -7.95
CA GLN A 276 17.18 18.27 -7.57
C GLN A 276 18.11 17.35 -6.77
N PHE A 277 19.39 17.70 -6.72
CA PHE A 277 20.40 17.00 -5.94
C PHE A 277 21.14 17.98 -5.05
N VAL A 278 21.17 17.70 -3.75
CA VAL A 278 21.92 18.48 -2.76
C VAL A 278 23.29 17.83 -2.56
N ASN A 279 24.33 18.52 -3.01
CA ASN A 279 25.72 18.07 -2.92
C ASN A 279 26.22 18.04 -1.46
N PRO A 280 27.33 17.33 -1.19
CA PRO A 280 27.92 17.27 0.16
C PRO A 280 28.29 18.63 0.75
N ASP A 281 28.63 19.62 -0.09
CA ASP A 281 28.94 20.99 0.29
C ASP A 281 27.69 21.87 0.57
N GLY A 282 26.49 21.32 0.38
CA GLY A 282 25.22 22.01 0.56
C GLY A 282 24.70 22.74 -0.69
N SER A 283 25.48 22.82 -1.76
CA SER A 283 25.01 23.37 -3.05
C SER A 283 23.93 22.48 -3.65
N THR A 284 23.01 23.07 -4.42
CA THR A 284 21.92 22.33 -5.07
C THR A 284 22.00 22.51 -6.59
N CYS A 285 21.94 21.42 -7.33
CA CYS A 285 21.81 21.40 -8.80
C CYS A 285 20.64 20.51 -9.22
N SER A 286 20.34 20.45 -10.52
CA SER A 286 19.39 19.45 -11.03
C SER A 286 19.97 18.04 -10.87
N PHE A 287 19.11 17.03 -10.72
CA PHE A 287 19.56 15.65 -10.63
C PHE A 287 20.26 15.18 -11.92
N LYS A 288 19.77 15.64 -13.08
CA LYS A 288 20.40 15.40 -14.38
C LYS A 288 21.84 15.95 -14.45
N GLU A 289 22.09 17.16 -13.95
CA GLU A 289 23.44 17.73 -13.85
C GLU A 289 24.32 16.93 -12.90
N ALA A 290 23.81 16.57 -11.70
CA ALA A 290 24.54 15.77 -10.73
C ALA A 290 25.00 14.41 -11.30
N MET A 291 24.12 13.74 -12.06
CA MET A 291 24.45 12.47 -12.71
C MET A 291 25.47 12.60 -13.85
N SER A 292 25.61 13.79 -14.44
CA SER A 292 26.56 14.08 -15.52
C SER A 292 27.90 14.61 -15.01
N ALA A 293 27.96 15.09 -13.77
CA ALA A 293 29.18 15.59 -13.15
C ALA A 293 30.21 14.48 -12.89
N LYS A 294 31.50 14.85 -12.93
CA LYS A 294 32.60 13.95 -12.52
C LYS A 294 32.77 14.00 -11.01
N ASN A 295 32.75 12.84 -10.37
CA ASN A 295 33.00 12.75 -8.93
C ASN A 295 34.51 12.82 -8.64
N LYS A 296 34.89 13.70 -7.70
CA LYS A 296 36.28 13.80 -7.20
C LYS A 296 36.61 12.65 -6.24
N THR A 297 35.64 12.28 -5.41
CA THR A 297 35.74 11.16 -4.47
C THR A 297 35.32 9.87 -5.16
N LYS A 298 36.06 8.79 -4.90
CA LYS A 298 35.76 7.44 -5.40
C LYS A 298 35.56 6.50 -4.23
N PHE A 299 34.75 5.46 -4.46
CA PHE A 299 34.70 4.34 -3.52
C PHE A 299 35.96 3.50 -3.63
N GLU A 300 36.40 3.02 -2.49
CA GLU A 300 37.25 1.84 -2.42
C GLU A 300 36.40 0.59 -2.64
N THR A 301 37.02 -0.54 -2.96
CA THR A 301 36.30 -1.77 -3.29
C THR A 301 36.61 -2.87 -2.28
N GLY A 302 35.57 -3.41 -1.67
CA GLY A 302 35.62 -4.63 -0.89
C GLY A 302 35.29 -5.85 -1.75
N PHE A 303 35.97 -6.96 -1.49
CA PHE A 303 35.77 -8.25 -2.14
C PHE A 303 35.83 -9.37 -1.10
N ILE A 304 34.91 -10.33 -1.21
CA ILE A 304 34.89 -11.57 -0.44
C ILE A 304 34.53 -12.72 -1.37
N GLU A 305 35.39 -13.73 -1.38
CA GLU A 305 35.14 -15.02 -2.01
C GLU A 305 34.56 -15.97 -0.96
N GLY A 306 33.46 -16.62 -1.30
CA GLY A 306 32.80 -17.58 -0.43
C GLY A 306 33.50 -18.95 -0.46
N SER A 307 33.41 -19.69 0.65
CA SER A 307 34.01 -21.03 0.81
C SER A 307 32.99 -22.16 0.86
N GLY A 308 31.71 -21.87 0.61
CA GLY A 308 30.64 -22.86 0.63
C GLY A 308 30.72 -23.84 -0.55
N SER A 309 30.21 -25.07 -0.36
CA SER A 309 30.12 -26.03 -1.45
C SER A 309 29.04 -25.62 -2.46
N LYS A 310 29.35 -25.80 -3.75
CA LYS A 310 28.41 -25.51 -4.84
C LYS A 310 27.42 -26.66 -5.00
N PRO A 311 26.10 -26.43 -4.82
CA PRO A 311 25.11 -27.47 -5.06
C PRO A 311 24.99 -27.79 -6.56
N ALA A 312 24.41 -28.95 -6.88
CA ALA A 312 24.07 -29.28 -8.26
C ALA A 312 23.07 -28.23 -8.81
N PRO A 313 23.30 -27.70 -10.03
CA PRO A 313 22.45 -26.66 -10.59
C PRO A 313 21.08 -27.27 -10.91
N SER A 314 20.09 -26.94 -10.09
CA SER A 314 18.71 -27.41 -10.25
C SER A 314 17.74 -26.37 -9.71
N LEU A 315 16.58 -26.24 -10.37
CA LEU A 315 15.52 -25.38 -9.89
C LEU A 315 14.70 -26.12 -8.83
N SER A 316 14.54 -25.47 -7.69
CA SER A 316 13.68 -25.96 -6.63
C SER A 316 12.83 -24.83 -6.05
N VAL A 317 11.53 -25.08 -5.88
CA VAL A 317 10.55 -24.08 -5.47
C VAL A 317 9.83 -24.55 -4.19
N PRO A 318 9.94 -23.82 -3.07
CA PRO A 318 9.14 -24.11 -1.89
C PRO A 318 7.68 -23.72 -2.16
N TYR A 319 6.75 -24.63 -1.86
CA TYR A 319 5.32 -24.40 -2.03
C TYR A 319 4.50 -25.24 -1.06
N LYS A 320 3.66 -24.59 -0.24
CA LYS A 320 2.75 -25.23 0.72
C LYS A 320 3.43 -26.29 1.60
N GLY A 321 4.57 -25.92 2.19
CA GLY A 321 5.36 -26.80 3.06
C GLY A 321 6.15 -27.92 2.36
N LYS A 322 6.14 -27.97 1.03
CA LYS A 322 6.93 -28.92 0.23
C LYS A 322 8.01 -28.20 -0.57
N GLN A 323 9.07 -28.93 -0.90
CA GLN A 323 10.12 -28.46 -1.79
C GLN A 323 9.94 -29.17 -3.15
N LEU A 324 9.46 -28.44 -4.17
CA LEU A 324 9.13 -29.01 -5.48
C LEU A 324 10.31 -28.86 -6.44
N ALA A 325 10.60 -29.91 -7.22
CA ALA A 325 11.61 -29.93 -8.28
C ALA A 325 11.20 -30.92 -9.38
N GLY A 326 11.88 -30.86 -10.54
CA GLY A 326 11.66 -31.81 -11.64
C GLY A 326 10.19 -31.93 -12.05
N ASP A 327 9.69 -33.16 -12.21
CA ASP A 327 8.33 -33.43 -12.67
C ASP A 327 7.25 -32.97 -11.70
N ASP A 328 7.51 -32.99 -10.39
CA ASP A 328 6.54 -32.48 -9.40
C ASP A 328 6.37 -30.97 -9.51
N LEU A 329 7.46 -30.25 -9.82
CA LEU A 329 7.36 -28.83 -10.12
C LEU A 329 6.63 -28.58 -11.45
N LYS A 330 6.89 -29.37 -12.51
CA LYS A 330 6.15 -29.25 -13.78
C LYS A 330 4.65 -29.44 -13.59
N LYS A 331 4.22 -30.44 -12.80
CA LYS A 331 2.81 -30.65 -12.45
C LYS A 331 2.22 -29.44 -11.74
N GLN A 332 2.96 -28.86 -10.79
CA GLN A 332 2.49 -27.66 -10.08
C GLN A 332 2.42 -26.43 -11.00
N VAL A 333 3.37 -26.27 -11.92
CA VAL A 333 3.36 -25.20 -12.94
C VAL A 333 2.13 -25.35 -13.84
N ALA A 334 1.82 -26.55 -14.31
CA ALA A 334 0.60 -26.82 -15.08
C ALA A 334 -0.66 -26.47 -14.30
N ALA A 335 -0.72 -26.84 -13.01
CA ALA A 335 -1.84 -26.48 -12.14
C ALA A 335 -1.99 -24.97 -11.95
N TRP A 336 -0.88 -24.22 -11.82
CA TRP A 336 -0.93 -22.75 -11.76
C TRP A 336 -1.43 -22.11 -13.07
N VAL A 337 -1.03 -22.64 -14.22
CA VAL A 337 -1.51 -22.16 -15.53
C VAL A 337 -3.00 -22.46 -15.69
N GLU A 338 -3.44 -23.68 -15.37
CA GLU A 338 -4.84 -24.11 -15.50
C GLU A 338 -5.77 -23.31 -14.57
N TYR A 339 -5.37 -23.14 -13.31
CA TYR A 339 -6.13 -22.33 -12.37
C TYR A 339 -6.14 -20.84 -12.77
N GLY A 340 -5.10 -20.39 -13.49
CA GLY A 340 -4.92 -19.00 -13.88
C GLY A 340 -4.16 -18.17 -12.85
N THR A 341 -3.41 -18.82 -11.94
CA THR A 341 -2.48 -18.14 -11.03
C THR A 341 -1.38 -17.45 -11.83
N ILE A 342 -0.91 -18.05 -12.93
CA ILE A 342 0.15 -17.54 -13.83
C ILE A 342 -0.29 -17.58 -15.30
N GLU A 343 0.33 -16.77 -16.16
CA GLU A 343 0.12 -16.88 -17.60
C GLU A 343 0.89 -18.05 -18.22
N ALA A 344 0.38 -18.61 -19.32
CA ALA A 344 0.98 -19.76 -20.01
C ALA A 344 2.48 -19.55 -20.34
N SER A 345 2.84 -18.36 -20.83
CA SER A 345 4.24 -18.00 -21.11
C SER A 345 5.17 -18.06 -19.88
N ALA A 346 4.64 -17.81 -18.68
CA ALA A 346 5.41 -17.98 -17.44
C ALA A 346 5.61 -19.46 -17.13
N GLY A 347 4.58 -20.29 -17.34
CA GLY A 347 4.68 -21.73 -17.19
C GLY A 347 5.70 -22.35 -18.15
N ASP A 348 5.66 -21.96 -19.42
CA ASP A 348 6.61 -22.43 -20.44
C ASP A 348 8.05 -22.04 -20.10
N ALA A 349 8.26 -20.80 -19.64
CA ALA A 349 9.57 -20.31 -19.20
C ALA A 349 10.12 -21.12 -18.02
N ILE A 350 9.29 -21.38 -17.00
CA ILE A 350 9.70 -22.19 -15.83
C ILE A 350 10.01 -23.62 -16.27
N ASN A 351 9.18 -24.23 -17.11
CA ASN A 351 9.42 -25.59 -17.62
C ASN A 351 10.74 -25.69 -18.39
N LYS A 352 11.07 -24.69 -19.23
CA LYS A 352 12.37 -24.65 -19.91
C LYS A 352 13.56 -24.60 -18.95
N VAL A 353 13.45 -23.89 -17.83
CA VAL A 353 14.50 -23.87 -16.79
C VAL A 353 14.60 -25.24 -16.11
N ILE A 354 13.49 -25.92 -15.85
CA ILE A 354 13.49 -27.29 -15.31
C ILE A 354 14.17 -28.25 -16.29
N ASP A 355 13.89 -28.12 -17.59
CA ASP A 355 14.45 -28.96 -18.65
C ASP A 355 15.93 -28.68 -18.93
N ASN A 356 16.45 -27.53 -18.49
CA ASN A 356 17.84 -27.11 -18.66
C ASN A 356 18.49 -26.83 -17.29
N PRO A 357 18.71 -27.85 -16.45
CA PRO A 357 19.18 -27.67 -15.07
C PRO A 357 20.49 -26.87 -14.99
N THR A 358 21.39 -27.02 -15.97
CA THR A 358 22.65 -26.27 -16.06
C THR A 358 22.47 -24.76 -16.16
N TRP A 359 21.30 -24.25 -16.57
CA TRP A 359 21.01 -22.81 -16.59
C TRP A 359 21.00 -22.18 -15.20
N MET A 360 20.73 -22.97 -14.17
CA MET A 360 20.76 -22.55 -12.76
C MET A 360 22.19 -22.40 -12.22
N ASP A 361 23.21 -22.82 -12.97
CA ASP A 361 24.58 -22.39 -12.70
C ASP A 361 24.70 -20.92 -13.13
N LEU A 362 24.88 -20.02 -12.15
CA LEU A 362 24.98 -18.58 -12.38
C LEU A 362 26.39 -18.03 -12.15
N SER A 363 27.39 -18.91 -12.05
CA SER A 363 28.79 -18.53 -11.79
C SER A 363 29.45 -17.72 -12.90
N ASP A 364 28.92 -17.74 -14.12
CA ASP A 364 29.36 -16.91 -15.25
C ASP A 364 28.74 -15.50 -15.25
N LYS A 365 27.77 -15.22 -14.36
CA LYS A 365 27.01 -13.97 -14.34
C LYS A 365 27.43 -13.04 -13.20
N TYR A 366 27.36 -11.73 -13.49
CA TYR A 366 27.64 -10.65 -12.54
C TYR A 366 26.36 -9.87 -12.25
N PHE A 367 25.85 -10.00 -11.03
CA PHE A 367 24.59 -9.39 -10.60
C PHE A 367 24.86 -8.12 -9.80
N VAL A 368 24.49 -6.96 -10.35
CA VAL A 368 24.45 -5.71 -9.59
C VAL A 368 23.14 -5.66 -8.83
N MET A 369 23.20 -5.64 -7.50
CA MET A 369 22.01 -5.61 -6.65
C MET A 369 21.85 -4.24 -5.99
N LEU A 370 20.96 -3.41 -6.53
CA LEU A 370 20.57 -2.14 -5.93
C LEU A 370 19.53 -2.42 -4.83
N GLY A 371 19.97 -2.44 -3.57
CA GLY A 371 19.20 -2.92 -2.42
C GLY A 371 19.44 -4.41 -2.14
N ALA A 372 20.70 -4.81 -1.97
CA ALA A 372 21.10 -6.22 -1.79
C ALA A 372 20.46 -6.90 -0.56
N GLY A 373 20.21 -6.17 0.52
CA GLY A 373 19.55 -6.63 1.74
C GLY A 373 18.01 -6.56 1.70
N SER A 374 17.41 -6.23 0.55
CA SER A 374 15.96 -6.19 0.40
C SER A 374 15.30 -7.56 0.60
N ALA A 375 14.11 -7.58 1.20
CA ALA A 375 13.42 -8.83 1.54
C ALA A 375 13.05 -9.70 0.31
N MET A 376 12.73 -9.05 -0.81
CA MET A 376 12.41 -9.71 -2.08
C MET A 376 13.63 -9.86 -3.00
N GLY A 377 14.79 -9.32 -2.63
CA GLY A 377 16.01 -9.46 -3.41
C GLY A 377 16.50 -10.91 -3.40
N PRO A 378 16.97 -11.46 -4.54
CA PRO A 378 17.38 -12.86 -4.63
C PRO A 378 18.80 -13.13 -4.06
N PHE A 379 19.34 -12.26 -3.19
CA PHE A 379 20.74 -12.28 -2.75
C PHE A 379 21.19 -13.66 -2.24
N LYS A 380 20.46 -14.21 -1.27
CA LYS A 380 20.79 -15.52 -0.68
C LYS A 380 20.78 -16.66 -1.71
N VAL A 381 19.81 -16.63 -2.62
CA VAL A 381 19.66 -17.69 -3.63
C VAL A 381 20.74 -17.56 -4.69
N LEU A 382 21.05 -16.36 -5.16
CA LEU A 382 22.16 -16.09 -6.09
C LEU A 382 23.51 -16.51 -5.51
N MET A 383 23.78 -16.19 -4.24
CA MET A 383 25.00 -16.63 -3.55
C MET A 383 25.06 -18.16 -3.45
N ALA A 384 23.95 -18.83 -3.13
CA ALA A 384 23.88 -20.29 -3.08
C ALA A 384 24.11 -20.96 -4.44
N LEU A 385 23.79 -20.28 -5.55
CA LEU A 385 24.03 -20.75 -6.92
C LEU A 385 25.42 -20.39 -7.47
N GLY A 386 26.28 -19.78 -6.64
CA GLY A 386 27.65 -19.44 -7.02
C GLY A 386 27.79 -18.19 -7.88
N ALA A 387 26.79 -17.30 -7.88
CA ALA A 387 26.83 -16.07 -8.68
C ALA A 387 27.86 -15.05 -8.16
N ASN A 388 28.29 -14.14 -9.05
CA ASN A 388 29.12 -13.00 -8.66
C ASN A 388 28.22 -11.80 -8.35
N ILE A 389 28.15 -11.36 -7.10
CA ILE A 389 27.26 -10.26 -6.69
C ILE A 389 28.05 -8.97 -6.49
N ILE A 390 27.64 -7.90 -7.16
CA ILE A 390 28.03 -6.53 -6.84
C ILE A 390 26.92 -5.91 -5.99
N ALA A 391 27.14 -5.84 -4.68
CA ALA A 391 26.12 -5.43 -3.71
C ALA A 391 26.16 -3.93 -3.43
N ILE A 392 25.00 -3.27 -3.56
CA ILE A 392 24.77 -1.88 -3.15
C ILE A 392 23.68 -1.89 -2.09
N ASP A 393 24.01 -1.46 -0.88
CA ASP A 393 23.03 -1.21 0.19
C ASP A 393 23.58 -0.16 1.16
N LEU A 394 22.71 0.34 2.04
CA LEU A 394 22.99 1.38 3.01
C LEU A 394 24.23 1.05 3.85
N ASP A 395 24.97 2.09 4.21
CA ASP A 395 26.18 2.04 5.04
C ASP A 395 25.87 1.80 6.53
N ARG A 396 25.14 0.71 6.79
CA ARG A 396 24.73 0.28 8.13
C ARG A 396 25.44 -1.03 8.48
N PRO A 397 26.24 -1.08 9.56
CA PRO A 397 27.04 -2.26 9.90
C PRO A 397 26.22 -3.56 9.95
N GLY A 398 25.00 -3.52 10.49
CA GLY A 398 24.14 -4.70 10.58
C GLY A 398 23.72 -5.31 9.23
N ILE A 399 23.59 -4.50 8.17
CA ILE A 399 23.32 -5.00 6.82
C ILE A 399 24.54 -5.75 6.30
N TRP A 400 25.71 -5.12 6.40
CA TRP A 400 26.97 -5.67 5.88
C TRP A 400 27.43 -6.91 6.64
N LYS A 401 27.24 -6.95 7.95
CA LYS A 401 27.42 -8.17 8.74
C LYS A 401 26.64 -9.34 8.15
N ASN A 402 25.35 -9.14 7.83
CA ASN A 402 24.50 -10.19 7.26
C ASN A 402 24.94 -10.59 5.83
N LEU A 403 25.20 -9.61 4.96
CA LEU A 403 25.58 -9.87 3.56
C LEU A 403 26.94 -10.58 3.47
N ILE A 404 27.96 -10.08 4.18
CA ILE A 404 29.32 -10.64 4.15
C ILE A 404 29.35 -12.02 4.82
N SER A 405 28.66 -12.21 5.96
CA SER A 405 28.59 -13.53 6.60
C SER A 405 27.91 -14.57 5.71
N THR A 406 26.82 -14.18 5.03
CA THR A 406 26.15 -15.05 4.06
C THR A 406 27.08 -15.39 2.90
N ALA A 407 27.84 -14.40 2.41
CA ALA A 407 28.75 -14.60 1.29
C ALA A 407 29.87 -15.59 1.62
N ARG A 408 30.52 -15.43 2.77
CA ARG A 408 31.55 -16.36 3.26
C ARG A 408 31.05 -17.81 3.33
N ALA A 409 29.80 -18.00 3.75
CA ALA A 409 29.18 -19.32 3.89
C ALA A 409 28.61 -19.92 2.58
N SER A 410 28.81 -19.27 1.44
CA SER A 410 28.22 -19.65 0.15
C SER A 410 29.29 -19.90 -0.91
N PRO A 411 28.98 -20.52 -2.06
CA PRO A 411 29.93 -20.69 -3.16
C PRO A 411 30.12 -19.43 -4.04
N GLY A 412 29.33 -18.37 -3.83
CA GLY A 412 29.38 -17.15 -4.63
C GLY A 412 30.44 -16.15 -4.19
N THR A 413 30.58 -15.06 -4.94
CA THR A 413 31.46 -13.93 -4.59
C THR A 413 30.64 -12.66 -4.35
N ILE A 414 31.14 -11.78 -3.47
CA ILE A 414 30.54 -10.46 -3.25
C ILE A 414 31.58 -9.35 -3.40
N THR A 415 31.20 -8.32 -4.15
CA THR A 415 31.94 -7.07 -4.34
C THR A 415 31.08 -5.91 -3.85
N PHE A 416 31.63 -4.97 -3.11
CA PHE A 416 30.86 -3.89 -2.49
C PHE A 416 31.67 -2.61 -2.32
N PRO A 417 31.01 -1.42 -2.28
CA PRO A 417 31.71 -0.15 -2.10
C PRO A 417 32.16 0.00 -0.65
N MET A 418 33.33 0.64 -0.46
CA MET A 418 33.92 0.94 0.83
C MET A 418 34.39 2.39 0.92
N LYS A 419 34.43 2.91 2.15
CA LYS A 419 34.91 4.27 2.47
C LYS A 419 36.44 4.37 2.54
N LYS A 420 37.12 3.23 2.75
CA LYS A 420 38.58 3.11 2.84
C LYS A 420 39.03 1.76 2.27
N PRO A 421 40.32 1.57 1.93
CA PRO A 421 40.80 0.32 1.37
C PRO A 421 40.53 -0.88 2.29
N GLN A 422 40.07 -2.01 1.76
CA GLN A 422 39.73 -3.20 2.56
C GLN A 422 40.92 -3.67 3.42
N ALA A 423 42.15 -3.63 2.88
CA ALA A 423 43.37 -4.00 3.59
C ALA A 423 43.69 -3.10 4.81
N SER A 424 43.04 -1.94 4.94
CA SER A 424 43.19 -1.03 6.09
C SER A 424 42.17 -1.28 7.21
N CYS A 425 41.28 -2.28 7.05
CA CYS A 425 40.32 -2.66 8.08
C CYS A 425 41.01 -3.54 9.13
N LYS A 426 40.82 -3.19 10.41
CA LYS A 426 41.49 -3.89 11.52
C LYS A 426 40.83 -5.23 11.83
N ASP A 427 39.51 -5.28 11.71
CA ASP A 427 38.65 -6.41 12.04
C ASP A 427 37.36 -6.35 11.21
N ASP A 428 36.48 -7.32 11.45
CA ASP A 428 35.19 -7.43 10.78
C ASP A 428 34.24 -6.27 11.13
N ASP A 429 34.26 -5.74 12.35
CA ASP A 429 33.38 -4.64 12.74
C ASP A 429 33.79 -3.32 12.04
N ASP A 430 35.09 -3.10 11.87
CA ASP A 430 35.66 -2.01 11.08
C ASP A 430 35.36 -2.19 9.58
N LEU A 431 35.43 -3.43 9.06
CA LEU A 431 34.99 -3.75 7.70
C LEU A 431 33.50 -3.40 7.51
N PHE A 432 32.62 -3.86 8.39
CA PHE A 432 31.17 -3.62 8.30
C PHE A 432 30.83 -2.12 8.42
N SER A 433 31.54 -1.38 9.26
CA SER A 433 31.32 0.05 9.48
C SER A 433 31.77 0.93 8.33
N ASN A 434 32.72 0.45 7.51
CA ASN A 434 33.22 1.15 6.33
C ASN A 434 32.62 0.64 5.02
N SER A 435 31.72 -0.33 5.06
CA SER A 435 31.05 -0.90 3.89
C SER A 435 29.74 -0.18 3.56
N GLY A 436 29.45 -0.11 2.26
CA GLY A 436 28.17 0.34 1.74
C GLY A 436 28.13 1.76 1.22
N SER A 437 26.96 2.10 0.69
CA SER A 437 26.69 3.39 0.05
C SER A 437 25.20 3.70 0.08
N ASN A 438 24.84 4.95 -0.13
CA ASN A 438 23.46 5.42 -0.07
C ASN A 438 22.99 5.90 -1.44
N LEU A 439 21.99 5.20 -1.97
CA LEU A 439 21.38 5.50 -3.27
C LEU A 439 20.83 6.93 -3.38
N PHE A 440 20.56 7.64 -2.28
CA PHE A 440 20.12 9.04 -2.33
C PHE A 440 21.27 10.03 -2.42
N THR A 441 22.30 9.83 -1.61
CA THR A 441 23.38 10.82 -1.44
C THR A 441 24.58 10.57 -2.31
N GLU A 442 24.72 9.35 -2.84
CA GLU A 442 25.91 8.90 -3.55
C GLU A 442 25.58 8.29 -4.93
N THR A 443 24.38 8.52 -5.47
CA THR A 443 23.94 7.98 -6.77
C THR A 443 24.97 8.21 -7.89
N PRO A 444 25.54 9.43 -8.07
CA PRO A 444 26.53 9.67 -9.10
C PRO A 444 27.82 8.85 -8.88
N MET A 445 28.28 8.72 -7.64
CA MET A 445 29.46 7.93 -7.28
C MET A 445 29.24 6.43 -7.51
N ILE A 446 28.06 5.91 -7.17
CA ILE A 446 27.69 4.50 -7.41
C ILE A 446 27.72 4.21 -8.92
N LYS A 447 27.15 5.11 -9.73
CA LYS A 447 27.20 5.01 -11.20
C LYS A 447 28.64 4.97 -11.72
N ASP A 448 29.49 5.92 -11.32
CA ASP A 448 30.89 5.96 -11.77
C ASP A 448 31.68 4.72 -11.33
N TRP A 449 31.47 4.25 -10.10
CA TRP A 449 32.10 3.04 -9.57
C TRP A 449 31.70 1.81 -10.39
N LEU A 450 30.41 1.59 -10.62
CA LEU A 450 29.89 0.47 -11.42
C LEU A 450 30.36 0.51 -12.87
N LEU A 451 30.55 1.69 -13.48
CA LEU A 451 31.12 1.81 -14.83
C LEU A 451 32.60 1.44 -14.88
N SER A 452 33.32 1.57 -13.76
CA SER A 452 34.76 1.24 -13.70
C SER A 452 35.05 -0.23 -13.34
N LEU A 453 34.13 -0.90 -12.65
CA LEU A 453 34.26 -2.29 -12.23
C LEU A 453 34.12 -3.30 -13.36
N TYR A 454 34.92 -4.38 -13.31
CA TYR A 454 34.80 -5.56 -14.18
C TYR A 454 34.59 -5.22 -15.65
N LYS A 455 35.49 -4.41 -16.23
CA LYS A 455 35.42 -4.00 -17.65
C LYS A 455 35.28 -5.22 -18.55
N GLY A 456 34.34 -5.16 -19.49
CA GLY A 456 34.05 -6.24 -20.44
C GLY A 456 33.14 -7.36 -19.91
N LYS A 457 32.84 -7.41 -18.60
CA LYS A 457 31.85 -8.37 -18.06
C LYS A 457 30.43 -7.83 -18.24
N GLU A 458 29.50 -8.72 -18.57
CA GLU A 458 28.08 -8.43 -18.69
C GLU A 458 27.44 -8.33 -17.31
N PHE A 459 26.73 -7.23 -17.06
CA PHE A 459 26.02 -7.01 -15.80
C PHE A 459 24.54 -7.33 -15.93
N VAL A 460 23.99 -7.99 -14.92
CA VAL A 460 22.55 -8.11 -14.67
C VAL A 460 22.20 -7.20 -13.49
N VAL A 461 21.54 -6.08 -13.77
CA VAL A 461 21.27 -5.01 -12.80
C VAL A 461 19.86 -5.15 -12.25
N GLY A 462 19.76 -5.62 -11.01
CA GLY A 462 18.50 -5.78 -10.29
C GLY A 462 18.16 -4.58 -9.40
N SER A 463 16.98 -3.99 -9.63
CA SER A 463 16.47 -2.85 -8.84
C SER A 463 15.50 -3.32 -7.75
N TYR A 464 16.03 -3.64 -6.56
CA TYR A 464 15.26 -4.27 -5.47
C TYR A 464 14.98 -3.36 -4.27
N ALA A 465 15.62 -2.19 -4.19
CA ALA A 465 15.40 -1.24 -3.10
C ALA A 465 13.94 -0.73 -3.10
N TYR A 466 13.30 -0.79 -1.91
CA TYR A 466 11.91 -0.41 -1.71
C TYR A 466 11.75 0.42 -0.43
N LEU A 467 10.93 1.46 -0.51
CA LEU A 467 10.62 2.38 0.60
C LEU A 467 9.15 2.82 0.45
N ASP A 468 8.57 3.42 1.49
CA ASP A 468 7.18 3.87 1.45
C ASP A 468 7.03 5.32 0.95
N GLY A 469 5.95 5.56 0.21
CA GLY A 469 5.50 6.89 -0.17
C GLY A 469 6.51 7.66 -1.01
N ALA A 470 6.84 8.89 -0.58
CA ALA A 470 7.72 9.80 -1.31
C ALA A 470 9.13 9.24 -1.53
N LEU A 471 9.67 8.57 -0.52
CA LEU A 471 11.01 7.97 -0.57
C LEU A 471 11.08 6.86 -1.62
N HIS A 472 9.96 6.19 -1.93
CA HIS A 472 9.92 5.19 -3.01
C HIS A 472 10.23 5.81 -4.36
N VAL A 473 9.67 6.99 -4.64
CA VAL A 473 9.90 7.71 -5.90
C VAL A 473 11.37 8.10 -6.02
N GLN A 474 11.96 8.63 -4.94
CA GLN A 474 13.38 9.01 -4.91
C GLN A 474 14.28 7.79 -5.14
N VAL A 475 14.01 6.66 -4.48
CA VAL A 475 14.90 5.47 -4.62
C VAL A 475 14.76 4.84 -5.99
N SER A 476 13.54 4.79 -6.53
CA SER A 476 13.31 4.34 -7.91
C SER A 476 14.01 5.24 -8.92
N LEU A 477 14.00 6.55 -8.73
CA LEU A 477 14.70 7.49 -9.63
C LEU A 477 16.22 7.40 -9.54
N ALA A 478 16.76 7.21 -8.33
CA ALA A 478 18.18 6.95 -8.15
C ALA A 478 18.63 5.66 -8.86
N MET A 479 17.89 4.57 -8.68
CA MET A 479 18.15 3.30 -9.38
C MET A 479 18.00 3.45 -10.89
N ASP A 480 16.95 4.14 -11.36
CA ASP A 480 16.73 4.39 -12.78
C ASP A 480 17.93 5.10 -13.43
N ALA A 481 18.50 6.11 -12.77
CA ALA A 481 19.65 6.83 -13.31
C ALA A 481 20.90 5.94 -13.43
N ILE A 482 21.11 5.03 -12.50
CA ILE A 482 22.17 4.01 -12.57
C ILE A 482 21.88 3.03 -13.71
N CYS A 483 20.65 2.50 -13.78
CA CYS A 483 20.21 1.59 -14.85
C CYS A 483 20.37 2.23 -16.24
N LYS A 484 19.99 3.51 -16.40
CA LYS A 484 20.19 4.28 -17.63
C LYS A 484 21.65 4.26 -18.05
N ALA A 485 22.55 4.70 -17.17
CA ALA A 485 23.98 4.77 -17.48
C ALA A 485 24.58 3.40 -17.82
N LEU A 486 24.24 2.35 -17.07
CA LEU A 486 24.75 1.00 -17.33
C LEU A 486 24.18 0.38 -18.61
N SER A 487 22.89 0.60 -18.90
CA SER A 487 22.28 0.13 -20.14
C SER A 487 22.85 0.84 -21.38
N GLU A 488 23.06 2.16 -21.31
CA GLU A 488 23.62 2.95 -22.40
C GLU A 488 25.13 2.68 -22.63
N SER A 489 25.93 2.61 -21.56
CA SER A 489 27.39 2.48 -21.68
C SER A 489 27.89 1.04 -21.74
N ARG A 490 27.16 0.07 -21.19
CA ARG A 490 27.61 -1.33 -21.10
C ARG A 490 26.63 -2.35 -21.70
N LYS A 491 25.48 -1.91 -22.23
CA LYS A 491 24.38 -2.80 -22.64
C LYS A 491 23.99 -3.78 -21.52
N ALA A 492 24.05 -3.30 -20.27
CA ALA A 492 23.74 -4.11 -19.10
C ALA A 492 22.29 -4.63 -19.17
N THR A 493 22.10 -5.90 -18.80
CA THR A 493 20.77 -6.47 -18.63
C THR A 493 20.10 -5.82 -17.43
N LEU A 494 18.82 -5.45 -17.56
CA LEU A 494 18.04 -4.89 -16.45
C LEU A 494 17.06 -5.93 -15.92
N ALA A 495 16.95 -6.03 -14.60
CA ALA A 495 16.05 -6.95 -13.92
C ALA A 495 15.13 -6.19 -12.94
N TYR A 496 13.82 -6.39 -13.08
CA TYR A 496 12.79 -5.80 -12.26
C TYR A 496 11.82 -6.86 -11.75
N LEU A 497 11.38 -6.72 -10.50
CA LEU A 497 10.20 -7.40 -9.98
C LEU A 497 9.00 -6.47 -10.15
N CYS A 498 8.32 -6.56 -11.29
CA CYS A 498 7.19 -5.70 -11.60
C CYS A 498 6.00 -6.03 -10.69
N THR A 499 5.28 -4.99 -10.25
CA THR A 499 4.13 -5.14 -9.36
C THR A 499 2.90 -5.62 -10.14
N PRO A 500 2.05 -6.50 -9.58
CA PRO A 500 0.77 -6.82 -10.21
C PRO A 500 -0.23 -5.66 -10.07
N THR A 501 0.10 -4.66 -9.24
CA THR A 501 -0.77 -3.52 -8.92
C THR A 501 -0.50 -2.26 -9.75
N ASP A 502 -0.17 -2.42 -11.03
CA ASP A 502 -0.05 -1.34 -12.03
C ASP A 502 -0.93 -1.70 -13.23
N ALA A 503 -1.08 -0.79 -14.19
CA ALA A 503 -1.79 -1.05 -15.44
C ALA A 503 -0.84 -1.71 -16.47
N HIS A 504 -1.23 -2.86 -16.99
CA HIS A 504 -0.39 -3.69 -17.87
C HIS A 504 -1.15 -4.13 -19.11
N LEU A 505 -0.45 -4.34 -20.22
CA LEU A 505 -1.01 -5.13 -21.32
C LEU A 505 -1.13 -6.58 -20.84
N CYS A 506 -2.24 -7.22 -21.19
CA CYS A 506 -2.52 -8.62 -20.85
C CYS A 506 -2.91 -9.40 -22.10
N THR A 507 -3.05 -10.72 -21.95
CA THR A 507 -3.50 -11.61 -23.02
C THR A 507 -5.01 -11.48 -23.23
N LYS A 508 -5.48 -11.75 -24.45
CA LYS A 508 -6.91 -11.81 -24.74
C LYS A 508 -7.58 -12.89 -23.89
N GLU A 509 -6.89 -14.02 -23.70
CA GLU A 509 -7.31 -15.15 -22.88
C GLU A 509 -7.52 -14.74 -21.42
N ALA A 510 -6.64 -13.90 -20.87
CA ALA A 510 -6.81 -13.39 -19.51
C ALA A 510 -8.05 -12.47 -19.38
N ASN A 511 -8.23 -11.56 -20.34
CA ASN A 511 -9.41 -10.68 -20.37
C ASN A 511 -10.72 -11.46 -20.56
N ASP A 512 -10.71 -12.51 -21.40
CA ASP A 512 -11.83 -13.40 -21.64
C ASP A 512 -12.17 -14.24 -20.40
N ALA A 513 -11.15 -14.74 -19.70
CA ALA A 513 -11.31 -15.44 -18.43
C ALA A 513 -11.93 -14.52 -17.36
N ALA A 514 -11.41 -13.29 -17.19
CA ALA A 514 -11.99 -12.31 -16.28
C ALA A 514 -13.46 -11.99 -16.59
N ARG A 515 -13.81 -11.88 -17.88
CA ARG A 515 -15.18 -11.67 -18.33
C ARG A 515 -16.08 -12.86 -18.01
N LYS A 516 -15.59 -14.09 -18.24
CA LYS A 516 -16.31 -15.33 -17.91
C LYS A 516 -16.56 -15.45 -16.41
N GLU A 517 -15.53 -15.19 -15.59
CA GLU A 517 -15.63 -15.23 -14.14
C GLU A 517 -16.60 -14.16 -13.60
N TYR A 518 -16.57 -12.94 -14.16
CA TYR A 518 -17.54 -11.89 -13.83
C TYR A 518 -18.97 -12.35 -14.12
N ASN A 519 -19.21 -12.91 -15.31
CA ASN A 519 -20.54 -13.41 -15.67
C ASN A 519 -20.98 -14.56 -14.75
N ARG A 520 -20.06 -15.47 -14.36
CA ARG A 520 -20.35 -16.57 -13.43
C ARG A 520 -20.73 -16.05 -12.03
N MET A 521 -19.96 -15.13 -11.47
CA MET A 521 -20.24 -14.56 -10.14
C MET A 521 -21.49 -13.69 -10.14
N SER A 522 -21.78 -13.00 -11.24
CA SER A 522 -22.99 -12.18 -11.41
C SER A 522 -24.30 -12.99 -11.44
N LEU A 523 -24.25 -14.33 -11.52
CA LEU A 523 -25.42 -15.20 -11.35
C LEU A 523 -25.85 -15.33 -9.87
N GLY A 524 -24.97 -14.98 -8.92
CA GLY A 524 -25.25 -14.84 -7.48
C GLY A 524 -25.59 -13.40 -7.08
N LYS A 525 -26.54 -12.75 -7.78
CA LYS A 525 -26.77 -11.29 -7.81
C LYS A 525 -26.87 -10.58 -6.46
N LEU A 526 -27.37 -11.20 -5.40
CA LEU A 526 -27.66 -10.49 -4.15
C LEU A 526 -26.40 -9.96 -3.46
N PHE A 527 -25.31 -10.72 -3.42
CA PHE A 527 -24.06 -10.29 -2.81
C PHE A 527 -23.41 -9.14 -3.58
N GLU A 528 -23.37 -9.25 -4.91
CA GLU A 528 -22.79 -8.20 -5.76
C GLU A 528 -23.66 -6.93 -5.73
N ILE A 529 -24.99 -7.06 -5.88
CA ILE A 529 -25.92 -5.92 -5.80
C ILE A 529 -25.78 -5.22 -4.44
N PHE A 530 -25.74 -5.97 -3.34
CA PHE A 530 -25.54 -5.39 -2.01
C PHE A 530 -24.30 -4.50 -1.96
N TRP A 531 -23.15 -5.02 -2.38
CA TRP A 531 -21.90 -4.24 -2.35
C TRP A 531 -21.89 -3.07 -3.34
N GLN A 532 -22.45 -3.25 -4.54
CA GLN A 532 -22.58 -2.17 -5.52
C GLN A 532 -23.48 -1.04 -4.99
N VAL A 533 -24.60 -1.38 -4.35
CA VAL A 533 -25.53 -0.39 -3.76
C VAL A 533 -24.90 0.32 -2.58
N VAL A 534 -24.36 -0.42 -1.60
CA VAL A 534 -23.76 0.15 -0.39
C VAL A 534 -22.55 1.04 -0.71
N SER A 535 -21.78 0.68 -1.73
CA SER A 535 -20.59 1.43 -2.15
C SER A 535 -20.85 2.48 -3.25
N ARG A 536 -22.11 2.64 -3.70
CA ARG A 536 -22.48 3.49 -4.84
C ARG A 536 -21.63 3.20 -6.09
N GLY A 537 -21.40 1.94 -6.39
CA GLY A 537 -20.65 1.51 -7.57
C GLY A 537 -19.13 1.43 -7.38
N ALA A 538 -18.61 1.60 -6.17
CA ALA A 538 -17.17 1.66 -5.93
C ALA A 538 -16.51 0.27 -5.81
N PHE A 539 -17.22 -0.73 -5.28
CA PHE A 539 -16.71 -2.09 -5.06
C PHE A 539 -17.11 -3.05 -6.18
N LEU A 540 -16.41 -4.19 -6.27
CA LEU A 540 -16.67 -5.26 -7.24
C LEU A 540 -16.79 -4.77 -8.69
N LYS A 541 -15.89 -3.89 -9.10
CA LYS A 541 -15.86 -3.34 -10.47
C LYS A 541 -15.31 -4.39 -11.42
N LYS A 542 -15.99 -4.60 -12.55
CA LYS A 542 -15.57 -5.53 -13.59
C LYS A 542 -14.13 -5.29 -14.03
N ASN A 543 -13.32 -6.36 -14.04
CA ASN A 543 -11.92 -6.33 -14.42
C ASN A 543 -11.74 -6.30 -15.95
N ALA A 544 -12.51 -7.12 -16.66
CA ALA A 544 -12.43 -7.23 -18.11
C ALA A 544 -12.85 -5.93 -18.81
N ARG A 545 -12.03 -5.50 -19.77
CA ARG A 545 -12.16 -4.24 -20.50
C ARG A 545 -12.37 -4.47 -22.00
N LYS A 546 -12.81 -3.43 -22.69
CA LYS A 546 -12.83 -3.42 -24.16
C LYS A 546 -11.39 -3.30 -24.68
N PRO A 547 -11.04 -4.02 -25.76
CA PRO A 547 -9.72 -3.88 -26.35
C PRO A 547 -9.50 -2.47 -26.89
N VAL A 548 -8.23 -2.08 -26.97
CA VAL A 548 -7.79 -0.85 -27.62
C VAL A 548 -7.25 -1.20 -28.98
N LYS A 549 -7.82 -0.60 -30.03
CA LYS A 549 -7.28 -0.72 -31.39
C LYS A 549 -6.11 0.24 -31.57
N SER A 550 -5.00 -0.27 -32.04
CA SER A 550 -3.88 0.53 -32.56
C SER A 550 -4.25 1.22 -33.87
N ASP A 551 -3.37 2.10 -34.34
CA ASP A 551 -3.60 2.86 -35.58
C ASP A 551 -3.56 1.96 -36.84
N ASP A 552 -2.91 0.79 -36.76
CA ASP A 552 -2.87 -0.26 -37.79
C ASP A 552 -3.96 -1.34 -37.62
N GLY A 553 -4.82 -1.22 -36.60
CA GLY A 553 -5.99 -2.07 -36.41
C GLY A 553 -5.78 -3.32 -35.54
N GLU A 554 -4.57 -3.55 -35.01
CA GLU A 554 -4.31 -4.61 -34.01
C GLU A 554 -5.04 -4.32 -32.70
N GLU A 555 -5.52 -5.38 -32.03
CA GLU A 555 -6.25 -5.27 -30.77
C GLU A 555 -5.37 -5.59 -29.57
N PHE A 556 -5.18 -4.60 -28.68
CA PHE A 556 -4.48 -4.78 -27.42
C PHE A 556 -5.47 -4.87 -26.25
N TYR A 557 -5.19 -5.82 -25.35
CA TYR A 557 -5.92 -6.01 -24.09
C TYR A 557 -5.08 -5.52 -22.92
N TYR A 558 -5.72 -4.97 -21.91
CA TYR A 558 -5.02 -4.45 -20.73
C TYR A 558 -5.88 -4.58 -19.46
N VAL A 559 -5.21 -4.59 -18.32
CA VAL A 559 -5.80 -4.77 -17.00
C VAL A 559 -5.61 -3.51 -16.14
N ASP A 560 -6.62 -3.19 -15.33
CA ASP A 560 -6.52 -2.18 -14.27
C ASP A 560 -6.08 -2.84 -12.95
N GLY A 561 -4.77 -3.01 -12.81
CA GLY A 561 -4.17 -3.47 -11.56
C GLY A 561 -4.00 -2.37 -10.52
N LEU A 562 -4.27 -1.10 -10.84
CA LEU A 562 -3.92 0.03 -9.96
C LEU A 562 -4.67 -0.06 -8.63
N ALA A 563 -3.91 -0.04 -7.53
CA ALA A 563 -4.47 -0.05 -6.18
C ALA A 563 -4.45 1.37 -5.58
N VAL A 564 -5.64 1.98 -5.45
CA VAL A 564 -5.81 3.32 -4.85
C VAL A 564 -5.25 3.38 -3.42
N ALA A 565 -5.31 2.28 -2.69
CA ALA A 565 -4.75 2.16 -1.34
C ALA A 565 -3.22 2.44 -1.32
N GLN A 566 -2.48 1.99 -2.34
CA GLN A 566 -1.03 2.23 -2.47
C GLN A 566 -0.70 3.70 -2.79
N GLY A 567 -1.60 4.38 -3.49
CA GLY A 567 -1.53 5.81 -3.79
C GLY A 567 -0.61 6.18 -4.96
N PRO A 568 -0.61 7.47 -5.34
CA PRO A 568 0.01 7.94 -6.58
C PRO A 568 1.54 7.85 -6.59
N ASN A 569 2.20 8.01 -5.43
CA ASN A 569 3.66 7.91 -5.33
C ASN A 569 4.16 6.49 -5.62
N TYR A 570 3.42 5.47 -5.18
CA TYR A 570 3.72 4.08 -5.52
C TYR A 570 3.55 3.84 -7.02
N ALA A 571 2.43 4.31 -7.59
CA ALA A 571 2.13 4.12 -9.02
C ALA A 571 3.19 4.77 -9.92
N ILE A 572 3.62 6.00 -9.65
CA ILE A 572 4.65 6.65 -10.46
C ILE A 572 6.03 6.00 -10.28
N ALA A 573 6.38 5.55 -9.07
CA ALA A 573 7.66 4.88 -8.81
C ALA A 573 7.77 3.54 -9.55
N LYS A 574 6.66 2.80 -9.68
CA LYS A 574 6.60 1.55 -10.46
C LYS A 574 6.54 1.81 -11.96
N ARG A 575 5.78 2.82 -12.38
CA ARG A 575 5.73 3.22 -13.79
C ARG A 575 7.07 3.70 -14.33
N LEU A 576 7.88 4.35 -13.50
CA LEU A 576 9.25 4.71 -13.84
C LEU A 576 10.07 3.47 -14.28
N GLN A 577 9.94 2.36 -13.56
CA GLN A 577 10.62 1.10 -13.89
C GLN A 577 10.14 0.55 -15.25
N HIS A 578 8.83 0.64 -15.53
CA HIS A 578 8.28 0.21 -16.81
C HIS A 578 8.77 1.08 -17.97
N TRP A 579 8.79 2.41 -17.80
CA TRP A 579 9.31 3.32 -18.82
C TRP A 579 10.77 3.02 -19.13
N ARG A 580 11.60 2.82 -18.11
CA ARG A 580 13.00 2.42 -18.33
C ARG A 580 13.12 1.07 -19.00
N ALA A 581 12.30 0.10 -18.61
CA ALA A 581 12.34 -1.23 -19.18
C ALA A 581 12.12 -1.20 -20.70
N VAL A 582 11.07 -0.52 -21.17
CA VAL A 582 10.79 -0.43 -22.62
C VAL A 582 11.87 0.37 -23.38
N VAL A 583 12.36 1.48 -22.81
CA VAL A 583 13.41 2.30 -23.43
C VAL A 583 14.75 1.57 -23.49
N ALA A 584 15.15 0.86 -22.43
CA ALA A 584 16.42 0.14 -22.40
C ALA A 584 16.40 -1.08 -23.35
N ARG A 585 15.25 -1.75 -23.47
CA ARG A 585 15.07 -2.85 -24.42
C ARG A 585 15.14 -2.36 -25.86
N GLU A 586 14.46 -1.26 -26.18
CA GLU A 586 14.57 -0.61 -27.50
C GLU A 586 16.03 -0.20 -27.78
N GLY A 587 16.74 0.26 -26.76
CA GLY A 587 18.18 0.55 -26.80
C GLY A 587 19.10 -0.67 -26.92
N GLY A 588 18.56 -1.89 -27.06
CA GLY A 588 19.29 -3.13 -27.30
C GLY A 588 19.77 -3.87 -26.05
N SER A 589 19.29 -3.53 -24.86
CA SER A 589 19.58 -4.29 -23.62
C SER A 589 18.57 -5.43 -23.43
N ILE A 590 18.99 -6.54 -22.81
CA ILE A 590 18.04 -7.53 -22.30
C ILE A 590 17.32 -6.94 -21.08
N VAL A 591 16.01 -7.12 -21.00
CA VAL A 591 15.21 -6.59 -19.88
C VAL A 591 14.26 -7.66 -19.35
N SER A 592 14.60 -8.21 -18.19
CA SER A 592 13.72 -9.10 -17.43
C SER A 592 12.82 -8.27 -16.52
N SER A 593 11.53 -8.17 -16.85
CA SER A 593 10.55 -7.35 -16.12
C SER A 593 9.28 -8.12 -15.82
N ASN A 594 9.44 -9.35 -15.36
CA ASN A 594 8.36 -10.26 -15.04
C ASN A 594 7.48 -9.70 -13.90
N ILE A 595 6.18 -9.93 -13.98
CA ILE A 595 5.22 -9.50 -12.95
C ILE A 595 5.23 -10.50 -11.81
N ALA A 596 5.67 -10.05 -10.64
CA ALA A 596 5.66 -10.82 -9.42
C ALA A 596 4.23 -10.92 -8.82
N PRO A 597 3.91 -11.99 -8.10
CA PRO A 597 2.62 -12.08 -7.40
C PRO A 597 2.55 -11.15 -6.19
N ALA A 598 1.32 -10.90 -5.74
CA ALA A 598 1.09 -10.35 -4.40
C ALA A 598 1.67 -11.33 -3.37
N THR A 599 2.66 -10.86 -2.60
CA THR A 599 3.47 -11.70 -1.72
C THR A 599 3.28 -11.28 -0.27
N SER A 600 3.01 -12.22 0.63
CA SER A 600 2.78 -11.98 2.05
C SER A 600 4.07 -11.72 2.83
N THR A 601 4.83 -10.69 2.44
CA THR A 601 6.05 -10.30 3.16
C THR A 601 5.72 -9.69 4.53
N ALA A 602 6.64 -9.79 5.48
CA ALA A 602 6.51 -9.15 6.79
C ALA A 602 6.21 -7.64 6.68
N SER A 603 6.79 -6.96 5.68
CA SER A 603 6.56 -5.54 5.41
C SER A 603 5.14 -5.21 4.91
N VAL A 604 4.38 -6.18 4.39
CA VAL A 604 2.99 -5.98 3.98
C VAL A 604 2.03 -6.38 5.09
N VAL A 605 2.24 -7.57 5.68
CA VAL A 605 1.30 -8.13 6.67
C VAL A 605 1.38 -7.47 8.05
N HIS A 606 2.39 -6.63 8.32
CA HIS A 606 2.42 -5.84 9.56
C HIS A 606 1.21 -4.90 9.70
N ALA A 607 0.62 -4.48 8.57
CA ALA A 607 -0.62 -3.71 8.53
C ALA A 607 -1.82 -4.66 8.59
N LYS A 608 -2.52 -4.69 9.73
CA LYS A 608 -3.63 -5.63 9.99
C LYS A 608 -4.69 -5.67 8.89
N THR A 609 -5.05 -4.51 8.33
CA THR A 609 -6.03 -4.40 7.25
C THR A 609 -5.56 -5.07 5.96
N PHE A 610 -4.27 -4.95 5.61
CA PHE A 610 -3.70 -5.63 4.46
C PHE A 610 -3.59 -7.14 4.70
N ALA A 611 -3.22 -7.58 5.91
CA ALA A 611 -3.20 -8.99 6.26
C ALA A 611 -4.60 -9.62 6.12
N MET A 612 -5.63 -8.99 6.68
CA MET A 612 -7.03 -9.44 6.53
C MET A 612 -7.49 -9.44 5.07
N ALA A 613 -7.11 -8.41 4.29
CA ALA A 613 -7.42 -8.37 2.87
C ALA A 613 -6.78 -9.55 2.12
N TYR A 614 -5.52 -9.87 2.39
CA TYR A 614 -4.81 -10.99 1.76
C TYR A 614 -5.44 -12.35 2.11
N GLU A 615 -5.93 -12.52 3.34
CA GLU A 615 -6.66 -13.74 3.75
C GLU A 615 -8.04 -13.85 3.08
N GLY A 616 -8.69 -12.72 2.80
CA GLY A 616 -9.98 -12.67 2.11
C GLY A 616 -9.90 -12.80 0.58
N MET A 617 -8.81 -12.32 -0.04
CA MET A 617 -8.63 -12.26 -1.50
C MET A 617 -8.83 -13.61 -2.22
N PRO A 618 -8.38 -14.77 -1.69
CA PRO A 618 -8.61 -16.08 -2.32
C PRO A 618 -10.09 -16.46 -2.52
N TYR A 619 -11.04 -15.74 -1.91
CA TYR A 619 -12.46 -15.86 -2.24
C TYR A 619 -12.75 -15.50 -3.71
N PHE A 620 -12.01 -14.53 -4.24
CA PHE A 620 -12.11 -14.09 -5.63
C PHE A 620 -11.18 -14.94 -6.50
N LYS A 621 -11.70 -16.03 -7.07
CA LYS A 621 -10.90 -16.88 -7.95
C LYS A 621 -10.45 -16.11 -9.21
N PRO A 622 -9.23 -16.36 -9.72
CA PRO A 622 -8.23 -17.32 -9.27
C PRO A 622 -7.12 -16.70 -8.38
N TYR A 623 -7.43 -15.75 -7.50
CA TYR A 623 -6.39 -15.13 -6.68
C TYR A 623 -5.63 -16.14 -5.80
N GLU A 624 -4.30 -16.00 -5.79
CA GLU A 624 -3.40 -16.69 -4.89
C GLU A 624 -2.37 -15.71 -4.31
N ILE A 625 -2.34 -15.61 -2.98
CA ILE A 625 -1.32 -14.85 -2.27
C ILE A 625 -0.11 -15.75 -2.05
N SER A 626 1.06 -15.28 -2.50
CA SER A 626 2.27 -16.08 -2.55
C SER A 626 3.14 -15.90 -1.30
N GLU A 627 3.80 -16.98 -0.89
CA GLU A 627 4.83 -16.92 0.14
C GLU A 627 6.13 -16.32 -0.40
N PRO A 628 6.90 -15.54 0.40
CA PRO A 628 8.11 -14.88 -0.07
C PRO A 628 9.16 -15.80 -0.70
N ASP A 629 9.37 -16.99 -0.13
CA ASP A 629 10.37 -17.93 -0.64
C ASP A 629 9.95 -18.55 -1.98
N MET A 630 8.65 -18.84 -2.15
CA MET A 630 8.08 -19.27 -3.42
C MET A 630 8.27 -18.18 -4.48
N SER A 631 7.88 -16.94 -4.16
CA SER A 631 8.01 -15.80 -5.07
C SER A 631 9.47 -15.60 -5.49
N LYS A 632 10.43 -15.64 -4.56
CA LYS A 632 11.86 -15.50 -4.90
C LYS A 632 12.35 -16.60 -5.84
N ALA A 633 11.97 -17.86 -5.59
CA ALA A 633 12.39 -18.99 -6.41
C ALA A 633 11.82 -18.91 -7.83
N VAL A 634 10.52 -18.63 -7.97
CA VAL A 634 9.87 -18.53 -9.29
C VAL A 634 10.35 -17.30 -10.06
N MET A 635 10.49 -16.15 -9.40
CA MET A 635 11.00 -14.94 -10.07
C MET A 635 12.46 -15.11 -10.51
N LEU A 636 13.27 -15.88 -9.76
CA LEU A 636 14.61 -16.25 -10.19
C LEU A 636 14.60 -17.20 -11.39
N ALA A 637 13.67 -18.16 -11.44
CA ALA A 637 13.51 -19.03 -12.60
C ALA A 637 13.20 -18.20 -13.85
N LEU A 638 12.25 -17.27 -13.76
CA LEU A 638 11.90 -16.39 -14.89
C LEU A 638 13.06 -15.47 -15.30
N LEU A 639 13.80 -14.91 -14.34
CA LEU A 639 15.03 -14.16 -14.65
C LEU A 639 16.07 -15.03 -15.35
N THR A 640 16.24 -16.27 -14.90
CA THR A 640 17.19 -17.23 -15.48
C THR A 640 16.80 -17.57 -16.91
N TYR A 641 15.52 -17.82 -17.16
CA TYR A 641 14.98 -17.98 -18.51
C TYR A 641 15.32 -16.78 -19.40
N ASP A 642 15.05 -15.56 -18.94
CA ASP A 642 15.23 -14.32 -19.71
C ASP A 642 16.68 -14.04 -20.10
N ILE A 643 17.64 -14.43 -19.26
CA ILE A 643 19.07 -14.20 -19.53
C ILE A 643 19.74 -15.37 -20.28
N ARG A 644 19.08 -16.53 -20.39
CA ARG A 644 19.63 -17.73 -21.04
C ARG A 644 18.99 -18.01 -22.41
N ASP A 645 17.68 -17.86 -22.54
CA ASP A 645 16.96 -18.16 -23.77
C ASP A 645 16.85 -16.92 -24.68
N LYS A 646 17.39 -17.03 -25.89
CA LYS A 646 17.33 -15.97 -26.91
C LYS A 646 15.92 -15.73 -27.44
N SER A 647 15.00 -16.69 -27.28
CA SER A 647 13.60 -16.55 -27.65
C SER A 647 12.78 -15.75 -26.63
N SER A 648 13.33 -15.43 -25.46
CA SER A 648 12.59 -14.68 -24.44
C SER A 648 12.15 -13.31 -24.98
N ALA A 649 10.97 -12.86 -24.54
CA ALA A 649 10.50 -11.50 -24.77
C ALA A 649 11.45 -10.45 -24.17
N ALA A 650 12.20 -10.80 -23.13
CA ALA A 650 13.24 -9.96 -22.53
C ALA A 650 14.38 -9.65 -23.51
N ASN A 651 14.64 -10.53 -24.48
CA ASN A 651 15.68 -10.32 -25.48
C ASN A 651 15.21 -9.28 -26.50
N PRO A 652 15.96 -8.19 -26.74
CA PRO A 652 15.55 -7.12 -27.64
C PRO A 652 15.40 -7.58 -29.10
N LYS A 653 16.02 -8.70 -29.49
CA LYS A 653 15.88 -9.30 -30.84
C LYS A 653 14.53 -9.99 -31.06
N THR A 654 13.82 -10.34 -30.00
CA THR A 654 12.46 -10.90 -30.09
C THR A 654 11.52 -9.77 -30.47
N LYS A 655 10.81 -9.86 -31.59
CA LYS A 655 9.90 -8.78 -32.01
C LYS A 655 8.65 -8.75 -31.13
N LEU A 656 8.25 -7.57 -30.69
CA LEU A 656 6.98 -7.31 -30.00
C LEU A 656 6.14 -6.37 -30.86
N SER A 657 4.82 -6.57 -30.93
CA SER A 657 3.92 -5.68 -31.66
C SER A 657 3.85 -4.31 -30.99
N ASN A 658 3.91 -4.29 -29.65
CA ASN A 658 4.03 -3.07 -28.86
C ASN A 658 5.10 -3.26 -27.76
N PRO A 659 5.95 -2.25 -27.48
CA PRO A 659 6.97 -2.35 -26.42
C PRO A 659 6.42 -2.76 -25.04
N ASN A 660 5.18 -2.36 -24.72
CA ASN A 660 4.57 -2.72 -23.43
C ASN A 660 4.10 -4.18 -23.35
N GLU A 661 4.10 -4.94 -24.45
CA GLU A 661 3.88 -6.39 -24.38
C GLU A 661 5.00 -7.11 -23.63
N LEU A 662 6.14 -6.45 -23.38
CA LEU A 662 7.19 -6.96 -22.51
C LEU A 662 6.65 -7.43 -21.16
N PHE A 663 5.66 -6.72 -20.59
CA PHE A 663 5.04 -7.06 -19.30
C PHE A 663 3.97 -8.15 -19.41
N LYS A 664 3.52 -8.48 -20.62
CA LYS A 664 2.51 -9.51 -20.91
C LYS A 664 3.07 -10.92 -20.72
N TYR A 665 4.35 -11.11 -21.07
CA TYR A 665 5.01 -12.41 -21.03
C TYR A 665 5.69 -12.66 -19.67
N GLY A 666 5.82 -13.93 -19.29
CA GLY A 666 6.45 -14.30 -18.01
C GLY A 666 5.70 -13.79 -16.77
N SER A 667 4.42 -13.46 -16.93
CA SER A 667 3.60 -12.86 -15.88
C SER A 667 3.10 -13.92 -14.90
N PHE A 668 3.59 -13.86 -13.65
CA PHE A 668 2.99 -14.63 -12.56
C PHE A 668 1.69 -13.96 -12.15
N ASN A 669 1.67 -12.67 -11.79
CA ASN A 669 0.48 -11.87 -11.44
C ASN A 669 -0.47 -12.38 -10.32
N GLY A 670 -0.45 -13.66 -9.94
CA GLY A 670 -1.21 -14.23 -8.82
C GLY A 670 -2.71 -14.32 -9.09
N GLY A 671 -3.11 -14.44 -10.35
CA GLY A 671 -4.51 -14.50 -10.79
C GLY A 671 -5.22 -13.15 -10.92
N CYS A 672 -4.54 -12.03 -10.67
CA CYS A 672 -5.17 -10.71 -10.69
C CYS A 672 -5.70 -10.32 -12.08
N TRP A 673 -5.11 -10.86 -13.16
CA TRP A 673 -5.54 -10.58 -14.54
C TRP A 673 -6.81 -11.34 -14.93
N ARG A 674 -7.00 -12.54 -14.36
CA ARG A 674 -8.08 -13.47 -14.70
C ARG A 674 -9.27 -13.38 -13.74
N CYS A 675 -9.13 -12.62 -12.66
CA CYS A 675 -10.21 -12.36 -11.70
C CYS A 675 -11.36 -11.55 -12.32
N ALA A 676 -12.58 -11.79 -11.86
CA ALA A 676 -13.80 -11.06 -12.22
C ALA A 676 -13.72 -9.55 -11.97
N TYR A 677 -13.09 -9.14 -10.87
CA TYR A 677 -13.12 -7.77 -10.37
C TYR A 677 -11.72 -7.15 -10.25
N THR A 678 -11.64 -5.83 -10.42
CA THR A 678 -10.37 -5.09 -10.33
C THR A 678 -9.81 -5.13 -8.91
N VAL A 679 -8.47 -5.11 -8.79
CA VAL A 679 -7.72 -5.14 -7.51
C VAL A 679 -8.24 -4.07 -6.54
N SER A 680 -8.47 -2.85 -7.04
CA SER A 680 -8.91 -1.70 -6.23
C SER A 680 -10.34 -1.81 -5.70
N SER A 681 -11.13 -2.77 -6.19
CA SER A 681 -12.55 -2.89 -5.86
C SER A 681 -12.86 -4.08 -4.94
N ILE A 682 -11.86 -4.92 -4.65
CA ILE A 682 -12.00 -6.12 -3.82
C ILE A 682 -11.35 -6.00 -2.44
N GLY A 683 -10.49 -4.99 -2.19
CA GLY A 683 -9.68 -4.89 -0.98
C GLY A 683 -10.52 -4.86 0.30
N GLU A 684 -11.41 -3.88 0.42
CA GLU A 684 -12.31 -3.72 1.57
C GLU A 684 -13.29 -4.89 1.70
N VAL A 685 -13.80 -5.40 0.57
CA VAL A 685 -14.68 -6.57 0.56
C VAL A 685 -13.94 -7.81 1.08
N SER A 686 -12.66 -7.97 0.74
CA SER A 686 -11.82 -9.06 1.25
C SER A 686 -11.61 -8.97 2.76
N VAL A 687 -11.43 -7.77 3.31
CA VAL A 687 -11.38 -7.57 4.76
C VAL A 687 -12.68 -8.02 5.43
N VAL A 688 -13.83 -7.65 4.85
CA VAL A 688 -15.13 -8.06 5.39
C VAL A 688 -15.32 -9.57 5.30
N ILE A 689 -14.92 -10.20 4.19
CA ILE A 689 -14.96 -11.68 4.05
C ILE A 689 -14.11 -12.36 5.13
N CYS A 690 -12.90 -11.84 5.39
CA CYS A 690 -12.03 -12.33 6.46
C CYS A 690 -12.71 -12.20 7.85
N LEU A 691 -13.28 -11.03 8.15
CA LEU A 691 -14.03 -10.81 9.40
C LEU A 691 -15.25 -11.74 9.53
N CYS A 692 -15.99 -11.96 8.45
CA CYS A 692 -17.12 -12.90 8.44
C CYS A 692 -16.67 -14.34 8.73
N LYS A 693 -15.53 -14.78 8.19
CA LYS A 693 -14.96 -16.09 8.52
C LYS A 693 -14.60 -16.21 9.99
N TRP A 694 -14.00 -15.17 10.58
CA TRP A 694 -13.67 -15.15 12.01
C TRP A 694 -14.91 -15.05 12.91
N ALA A 695 -15.97 -14.40 12.44
CA ALA A 695 -17.23 -14.27 13.15
C ALA A 695 -18.14 -15.51 13.01
N ALA A 696 -17.96 -16.33 11.98
CA ALA A 696 -18.81 -17.48 11.67
C ALA A 696 -19.03 -18.44 12.86
N PRO A 697 -18.03 -18.75 13.72
CA PRO A 697 -18.24 -19.59 14.90
C PRO A 697 -19.21 -18.97 15.94
N PHE A 698 -19.39 -17.65 15.94
CA PHE A 698 -20.24 -16.92 16.88
C PHE A 698 -21.66 -16.70 16.36
N VAL A 699 -21.89 -16.85 15.05
CA VAL A 699 -23.22 -16.68 14.43
C VAL A 699 -24.27 -17.62 15.04
N PRO A 700 -23.99 -18.92 15.28
CA PRO A 700 -24.95 -19.80 15.96
C PRO A 700 -25.28 -19.34 17.38
N VAL A 701 -24.32 -18.75 18.10
CA VAL A 701 -24.54 -18.22 19.46
C VAL A 701 -25.45 -17.01 19.43
N VAL A 702 -25.20 -16.06 18.51
CA VAL A 702 -26.05 -14.87 18.32
C VAL A 702 -27.45 -15.29 17.84
N ALA A 703 -27.53 -16.24 16.90
CA ALA A 703 -28.80 -16.77 16.40
C ALA A 703 -29.57 -17.53 17.47
N ALA A 704 -28.89 -18.29 18.36
CA ALA A 704 -29.53 -18.97 19.48
C ALA A 704 -30.08 -17.98 20.51
N VAL A 705 -29.34 -16.90 20.80
CA VAL A 705 -29.83 -15.81 21.66
C VAL A 705 -31.02 -15.09 21.01
N ALA A 706 -30.96 -14.82 19.71
CA ALA A 706 -32.06 -14.20 18.96
C ALA A 706 -33.29 -15.12 18.84
N ALA A 707 -33.10 -16.42 18.62
CA ALA A 707 -34.15 -17.42 18.55
C ALA A 707 -34.79 -17.68 19.91
N ALA A 708 -34.00 -17.70 20.99
CA ALA A 708 -34.52 -17.71 22.36
C ALA A 708 -35.34 -16.43 22.65
N GLY A 709 -34.90 -15.28 22.15
CA GLY A 709 -35.66 -14.04 22.19
C GLY A 709 -36.96 -14.10 21.37
N TYR A 710 -36.92 -14.68 20.18
CA TYR A 710 -38.08 -14.83 19.29
C TYR A 710 -39.10 -15.83 19.81
N ALA A 711 -38.67 -17.00 20.29
CA ALA A 711 -39.54 -17.99 20.91
C ALA A 711 -40.26 -17.43 22.15
N LYS A 712 -39.57 -16.58 22.91
CA LYS A 712 -40.17 -15.83 24.03
C LYS A 712 -41.13 -14.72 23.57
N PHE A 713 -40.91 -14.11 22.40
CA PHE A 713 -41.77 -13.09 21.79
C PHE A 713 -43.05 -13.67 21.16
N THR A 714 -42.99 -14.88 20.62
CA THR A 714 -44.15 -15.54 19.97
C THR A 714 -44.92 -16.49 20.89
N GLY A 715 -44.51 -16.65 22.15
CA GLY A 715 -45.12 -17.58 23.10
C GLY A 715 -44.93 -19.04 22.71
N ALA A 716 -43.87 -19.36 21.94
CA ALA A 716 -43.54 -20.72 21.54
C ALA A 716 -42.95 -21.58 22.68
N PHE A 717 -42.79 -21.00 23.88
CA PHE A 717 -42.51 -21.69 25.15
C PHE A 717 -43.12 -20.93 26.32
#